data_AF-A0A919QA22-F1
#
_entry.id   AF-A0A919QA22-F1
#
_cell.length_a   1.000
_cell.length_b   1.000
_cell.length_c   1.000
_cell.angle_alpha   90.00
_cell.angle_beta   90.00
_cell.angle_gamma   90.00
#
_symmetry.space_group_name_H-M   'P 1'
#
loop_
_entity.id
_entity.type
_entity.pdbx_description
1 polymer ?
#
loop_
_entity_poly.entity_id
_entity_poly.type
_entity_poly.pdbx_seq_one_letter_code
_entity_poly.pdbx_strand_id
1 'polypeptide(L)'
;MSQVAAREVSKVLLYASPWAIGLLLLGLGAAFHFTLRSDDPQVVAWTTAGITLCALVLTWLTWHQSHARSTTGRAHTTLTTALAGMWVCAATISGPLSTATGRAYVIGGVTLALSFNIRTVIRVKQVDVPAIANDPLTALFGTAAAKAGMPAIEARTTARTEHKIEADIQLEAGKQVADDFQRRAPYIESGMGLPPGSVTTSIDPDDASKAKAVFSDPRVMKRPLPWPGPSLPGGSIADALRIGLWQDLDDVLYVIVGHHLQLMGMSGAGKSIGGCWNILGDAITRVDVAVFAADVTKGRQTLGPLEESLHRFEDTTAGARAMLRDLQAEVKNRTNQLSARGLTKWRQGCGLTYWIIWLEECPDILDALTDSEMEQFLSLVKALRSAGGTVVLSLQRSDYTQMPTIARGQLGNMCFGVANSGDASFGLSEAMEEAGARPELWENGQPGMAYLGAPTIPRDRIAMPLRTFAWGMVGEEFDDEVATAAMREHAALFPAAAKQVDEGTARLAKLVQSPASAQATATAVVDQPPIDRELLVQAAELVVTTQFGSPQMLQRKLRVPWEQARELVAALQDAGVLGPARENAAPKVLRGADELDEVLDDLRGHEDDDQEEDGVDDDEDVVGEYLPPGDDPDPDVQAGMDDEIPDIDEGEPPWTFDRGESMTPEARHAALITLLQDWWDGGRRDFQTGDLSPLWSSTDMTRQWAQGRLRKLRGDEVLGYDEDAQRHLMLTRPE
;
A
#
# COMPACT_ATOMS: atom_id res chain seq x y z
N MET A 1 13.87 12.41 61.92
CA MET A 1 13.36 13.81 61.89
C MET A 1 14.20 14.62 60.91
N SER A 2 14.14 14.22 59.65
CA SER A 2 15.07 14.56 58.57
C SER A 2 14.25 14.57 57.27
N GLN A 3 14.58 15.47 56.35
CA GLN A 3 13.89 15.77 55.08
C GLN A 3 12.50 16.43 55.19
N VAL A 4 11.55 15.92 55.99
CA VAL A 4 10.19 16.53 56.08
C VAL A 4 10.24 17.91 56.73
N ALA A 5 10.96 18.05 57.84
CA ALA A 5 11.14 19.35 58.51
C ALA A 5 11.90 20.35 57.62
N ALA A 6 12.90 19.88 56.85
CA ALA A 6 13.64 20.73 55.92
C ALA A 6 12.76 21.21 54.75
N ARG A 7 11.86 20.34 54.25
CA ARG A 7 10.91 20.66 53.18
C ARG A 7 9.86 21.68 53.63
N GLU A 8 9.34 21.54 54.84
CA GLU A 8 8.39 22.51 55.40
C GLU A 8 9.05 23.86 55.74
N VAL A 9 10.28 23.86 56.26
CA VAL A 9 11.07 25.08 56.46
C VAL A 9 11.36 25.78 55.12
N SER A 10 11.68 25.04 54.07
CA SER A 10 11.92 25.58 52.72
C SER A 10 10.67 26.26 52.13
N LYS A 11 9.49 25.66 52.30
CA LYS A 11 8.21 26.27 51.88
C LYS A 11 7.92 27.56 52.63
N VAL A 12 8.13 27.59 53.95
CA VAL A 12 7.93 28.78 54.78
C VAL A 12 8.89 29.90 54.36
N LEU A 13 10.16 29.59 54.10
CA LEU A 13 11.16 30.58 53.64
C LEU A 13 10.77 31.20 52.29
N LEU A 14 10.17 30.42 51.39
CA LEU A 14 9.72 30.91 50.08
C LEU A 14 8.64 32.00 50.20
N TYR A 15 7.65 31.81 51.09
CA TYR A 15 6.55 32.76 51.32
C TYR A 15 6.93 33.92 52.25
N ALA A 16 7.96 33.75 53.09
CA ALA A 16 8.47 34.80 53.98
C ALA A 16 9.43 35.76 53.27
N SER A 17 10.09 35.33 52.19
CA SER A 17 11.10 36.12 51.49
C SER A 17 10.64 37.52 51.02
N PRO A 18 9.42 37.75 50.48
CA PRO A 18 9.00 39.08 50.05
C PRO A 18 8.78 40.04 51.23
N TRP A 19 8.39 39.51 52.38
CA TRP A 19 8.18 40.28 53.62
C TRP A 19 9.51 40.69 54.26
N ALA A 20 10.50 39.79 54.24
CA ALA A 20 11.85 40.09 54.68
C ALA A 20 12.49 41.19 53.81
N ILE A 21 12.30 41.13 52.48
CA ILE A 21 12.76 42.18 51.56
C ILE A 21 12.06 43.52 51.86
N GLY A 22 10.76 43.52 52.17
CA GLY A 22 10.06 44.72 52.61
C GLY A 22 10.71 45.37 53.83
N LEU A 23 10.97 44.59 54.89
CA LEU A 23 11.65 45.07 56.10
C LEU A 23 13.05 45.61 55.82
N LEU A 24 13.82 44.95 54.93
CA LEU A 24 15.13 45.45 54.49
C LEU A 24 15.00 46.78 53.74
N LEU A 25 13.97 46.94 52.90
CA LEU A 25 13.72 48.17 52.17
C LEU A 25 13.41 49.33 53.14
N LEU A 26 12.61 49.08 54.18
CA LEU A 26 12.34 50.06 55.24
C LEU A 26 13.61 50.48 55.97
N GLY A 27 14.46 49.50 56.33
CA GLY A 27 15.75 49.75 56.94
C GLY A 27 16.69 50.55 56.04
N LEU A 28 16.71 50.25 54.74
CA LEU A 28 17.50 50.99 53.75
C LEU A 28 17.03 52.44 53.60
N GLY A 29 15.71 52.65 53.50
CA GLY A 29 15.12 53.99 53.44
C GLY A 29 15.40 54.81 54.70
N ALA A 30 15.38 54.19 55.88
CA ALA A 30 15.77 54.83 57.14
C ALA A 30 17.27 55.17 57.16
N ALA A 31 18.14 54.23 56.80
CA ALA A 31 19.58 54.44 56.75
C ALA A 31 19.93 55.60 55.81
N PHE A 32 19.37 55.61 54.60
CA PHE A 32 19.61 56.67 53.62
C PHE A 32 19.06 58.02 54.08
N HIS A 33 17.88 58.04 54.71
CA HIS A 33 17.36 59.28 55.30
C HIS A 33 18.29 59.82 56.39
N PHE A 34 18.93 58.98 57.21
CA PHE A 34 19.83 59.48 58.25
C PHE A 34 21.22 59.86 57.71
N THR A 35 21.75 59.13 56.73
CA THR A 35 23.12 59.34 56.22
C THR A 35 23.20 60.38 55.11
N LEU A 36 22.14 60.53 54.30
CA LEU A 36 22.12 61.39 53.11
C LEU A 36 21.21 62.61 53.28
N ARG A 37 20.60 62.81 54.45
CA ARG A 37 19.81 64.02 54.72
C ARG A 37 20.70 65.25 54.77
N SER A 38 20.25 66.27 54.05
CA SER A 38 20.81 67.61 54.08
C SER A 38 19.66 68.61 54.05
N ASP A 39 19.83 69.75 54.72
CA ASP A 39 18.90 70.88 54.63
C ASP A 39 19.30 71.84 53.47
N ASP A 40 20.44 71.61 52.82
CA ASP A 40 20.88 72.35 51.62
C ASP A 40 20.10 71.87 50.37
N PRO A 41 19.31 72.75 49.73
CA PRO A 41 18.54 72.41 48.53
C PRO A 41 19.38 71.84 47.38
N GLN A 42 20.63 72.28 47.21
CA GLN A 42 21.51 71.77 46.15
C GLN A 42 21.96 70.34 46.45
N VAL A 43 22.29 70.04 47.71
CA VAL A 43 22.69 68.68 48.13
C VAL A 43 21.52 67.72 48.02
N VAL A 44 20.32 68.15 48.41
CA VAL A 44 19.09 67.35 48.24
C VAL A 44 18.82 67.06 46.77
N ALA A 45 18.95 68.05 45.88
CA ALA A 45 18.74 67.87 44.45
C ALA A 45 19.70 66.85 43.84
N TRP A 46 21.01 66.97 44.13
CA TRP A 46 22.02 66.02 43.64
C TRP A 46 21.85 64.61 44.21
N THR A 47 21.52 64.50 45.50
CA THR A 47 21.26 63.21 46.16
C THR A 47 20.03 62.52 45.55
N THR A 48 18.96 63.28 45.33
CA THR A 48 17.72 62.79 44.68
C THR A 48 17.98 62.33 43.26
N ALA A 49 18.73 63.12 42.47
CA ALA A 49 19.12 62.77 41.12
C ALA A 49 19.96 61.48 41.08
N GLY A 50 20.94 61.36 41.99
CA GLY A 50 21.80 60.19 42.10
C GLY A 50 21.04 58.91 42.44
N ILE A 51 20.18 58.94 43.47
CA ILE A 51 19.39 57.76 43.87
C ILE A 51 18.40 57.38 42.78
N THR A 52 17.77 58.37 42.12
CA THR A 52 16.85 58.12 41.01
C THR A 52 17.57 57.47 39.82
N LEU A 53 18.77 57.94 39.47
CA LEU A 53 19.58 57.33 38.43
C LEU A 53 19.95 55.88 38.77
N CYS A 54 20.37 55.61 40.01
CA CYS A 54 20.64 54.24 40.47
C CYS A 54 19.40 53.34 40.39
N ALA A 55 18.22 53.85 40.75
CA ALA A 55 16.97 53.10 40.64
C ALA A 55 16.60 52.80 39.19
N LEU A 56 16.82 53.74 38.26
CA LEU A 56 16.60 53.54 36.83
C LEU A 56 17.57 52.50 36.25
N VAL A 57 18.86 52.58 36.59
CA VAL A 57 19.88 51.59 36.18
C VAL A 57 19.52 50.20 36.71
N LEU A 58 19.14 50.07 37.98
CA LEU A 58 18.73 48.80 38.56
C LEU A 58 17.47 48.24 37.89
N THR A 59 16.51 49.10 37.56
CA THR A 59 15.30 48.70 36.82
C THR A 59 15.64 48.20 35.42
N TRP A 60 16.51 48.90 34.70
CA TRP A 60 17.00 48.50 33.38
C TRP A 60 17.77 47.17 33.43
N LEU A 61 18.68 47.01 34.39
CA LEU A 61 19.40 45.75 34.62
C LEU A 61 18.44 44.60 34.96
N THR A 62 17.42 44.86 35.77
CA THR A 62 16.40 43.86 36.11
C THR A 62 15.64 43.39 34.88
N TRP A 63 15.30 44.30 33.97
CA TRP A 63 14.65 43.95 32.71
C TRP A 63 15.53 43.09 31.81
N HIS A 64 16.81 43.46 31.65
CA HIS A 64 17.75 42.70 30.82
C HIS A 64 18.16 41.36 31.44
N GLN A 65 18.37 41.29 32.75
CA GLN A 65 18.83 40.05 33.37
C GLN A 65 17.69 39.02 33.57
N SER A 66 16.44 39.42 33.39
CA SER A 66 15.27 38.55 33.53
C SER A 66 14.82 37.87 32.23
N HIS A 67 15.68 37.81 31.20
CA HIS A 67 15.40 37.13 29.91
C HIS A 67 14.98 35.66 30.05
N ALA A 68 15.37 34.96 31.12
CA ALA A 68 14.97 33.58 31.39
C ALA A 68 13.53 33.43 31.98
N ARG A 69 12.72 34.50 32.03
CA ARG A 69 11.37 34.50 32.62
C ARG A 69 10.29 34.82 31.58
N SER A 70 9.07 34.33 31.80
CA SER A 70 7.90 34.69 31.00
C SER A 70 7.67 36.21 30.93
N THR A 71 6.99 36.69 29.90
CA THR A 71 6.72 38.13 29.65
C THR A 71 6.05 38.81 30.84
N THR A 72 4.99 38.22 31.39
CA THR A 72 4.33 38.67 32.63
C THR A 72 5.29 38.65 33.82
N GLY A 73 6.15 37.64 33.85
CA GLY A 73 7.10 37.46 34.92
C GLY A 73 8.22 38.51 34.95
N ARG A 74 8.67 38.92 33.78
CA ARG A 74 9.64 39.99 33.54
C ARG A 74 9.04 41.36 33.86
N ALA A 75 7.81 41.63 33.41
CA ALA A 75 7.10 42.87 33.70
C ALA A 75 6.89 43.08 35.21
N HIS A 76 6.41 42.05 35.91
CA HIS A 76 6.16 42.12 37.35
C HIS A 76 7.43 42.40 38.16
N THR A 77 8.53 41.68 37.91
CA THR A 77 9.81 41.92 38.65
C THR A 77 10.42 43.29 38.34
N THR A 78 10.29 43.76 37.09
CA THR A 78 10.80 45.08 36.70
C THR A 78 9.99 46.20 37.37
N LEU A 79 8.65 46.07 37.37
CA LEU A 79 7.76 47.03 38.03
C LEU A 79 7.98 47.07 39.54
N THR A 80 8.15 45.93 40.20
CA THR A 80 8.41 45.89 41.65
C THR A 80 9.72 46.57 42.01
N THR A 81 10.75 46.44 41.16
CA THR A 81 12.06 47.07 41.35
C THR A 81 11.97 48.58 41.17
N ALA A 82 11.26 49.05 40.15
CA ALA A 82 11.02 50.47 39.91
C ALA A 82 10.27 51.12 41.08
N LEU A 83 9.19 50.50 41.55
CA LEU A 83 8.38 51.01 42.67
C LEU A 83 9.17 51.02 43.98
N ALA A 84 9.98 50.00 44.26
CA ALA A 84 10.85 49.96 45.43
C ALA A 84 11.91 51.07 45.38
N GLY A 85 12.57 51.28 44.24
CA GLY A 85 13.55 52.35 44.05
C GLY A 85 12.94 53.74 44.17
N MET A 86 11.75 53.95 43.59
CA MET A 86 10.99 55.20 43.73
C MET A 86 10.62 55.48 45.18
N TRP A 87 10.20 54.45 45.93
CA TRP A 87 9.89 54.60 47.35
C TRP A 87 11.14 54.93 48.18
N VAL A 88 12.28 54.29 47.94
CA VAL A 88 13.55 54.60 48.63
C VAL A 88 13.98 56.05 48.38
N CYS A 89 13.84 56.53 47.15
CA CYS A 89 14.10 57.93 46.81
C CYS A 89 13.20 58.88 47.63
N ALA A 90 11.89 58.63 47.64
CA ALA A 90 10.94 59.43 48.41
C ALA A 90 11.18 59.36 49.93
N ALA A 91 11.51 58.17 50.46
CA ALA A 91 11.80 57.93 51.87
C ALA A 91 13.10 58.59 52.33
N THR A 92 14.10 58.71 51.44
CA THR A 92 15.35 59.40 51.74
C THR A 92 15.12 60.90 51.98
N ILE A 93 14.22 61.52 51.21
CA ILE A 93 13.92 62.96 51.30
C ILE A 93 12.96 63.25 52.46
N SER A 94 11.78 62.61 52.44
CA SER A 94 10.68 62.93 53.35
C SER A 94 10.75 62.17 54.67
N GLY A 95 11.66 61.21 54.79
CA GLY A 95 11.72 60.23 55.87
C GLY A 95 10.82 59.02 55.60
N PRO A 96 11.19 57.81 56.04
CA PRO A 96 10.42 56.59 55.79
C PRO A 96 9.10 56.52 56.58
N LEU A 97 8.97 57.30 57.66
CA LEU A 97 7.79 57.32 58.54
C LEU A 97 6.93 58.57 58.36
N SER A 98 7.17 59.38 57.32
CA SER A 98 6.27 60.49 57.01
C SER A 98 4.88 59.96 56.64
N THR A 99 3.84 60.77 56.81
CA THR A 99 2.46 60.34 56.53
C THR A 99 2.29 59.85 55.09
N ALA A 100 2.96 60.46 54.11
CA ALA A 100 2.86 60.07 52.71
C ALA A 100 3.69 58.82 52.39
N THR A 101 4.99 58.83 52.72
CA THR A 101 5.92 57.72 52.41
C THR A 101 5.65 56.48 53.25
N GLY A 102 5.27 56.64 54.52
CA GLY A 102 4.91 55.53 55.41
C GLY A 102 3.62 54.83 54.97
N ARG A 103 2.59 55.58 54.54
CA ARG A 103 1.37 54.99 53.97
C ARG A 103 1.66 54.29 52.64
N ALA A 104 2.45 54.91 51.77
CA ALA A 104 2.88 54.30 50.51
C ALA A 104 3.68 53.00 50.73
N TYR A 105 4.52 52.96 51.78
CA TYR A 105 5.24 51.75 52.18
C TYR A 105 4.30 50.64 52.62
N VAL A 106 3.35 50.92 53.52
CA VAL A 106 2.43 49.90 54.04
C VAL A 106 1.54 49.37 52.92
N ILE A 107 0.91 50.25 52.16
CA ILE A 107 0.00 49.85 51.06
C ILE A 107 0.80 49.14 49.96
N GLY A 108 1.84 49.79 49.43
CA GLY A 108 2.64 49.24 48.34
C GLY A 108 3.40 47.98 48.74
N GLY A 109 4.01 47.95 49.93
CA GLY A 109 4.75 46.80 50.45
C GLY A 109 3.87 45.57 50.66
N VAL A 110 2.69 45.74 51.27
CA VAL A 110 1.72 44.63 51.43
C VAL A 110 1.22 44.14 50.08
N THR A 111 0.84 45.05 49.16
CA THR A 111 0.39 44.67 47.81
C THR A 111 1.47 43.91 47.03
N LEU A 112 2.72 44.38 47.07
CA LEU A 112 3.84 43.71 46.39
C LEU A 112 4.12 42.34 47.02
N ALA A 113 4.21 42.23 48.35
CA ALA A 113 4.45 40.97 49.04
C ALA A 113 3.36 39.93 48.79
N LEU A 114 2.08 40.35 48.79
CA LEU A 114 0.96 39.48 48.42
C LEU A 114 1.03 39.08 46.95
N SER A 115 1.37 39.99 46.03
CA SER A 115 1.52 39.65 44.60
C SER A 115 2.62 38.61 44.35
N PHE A 116 3.74 38.69 45.09
CA PHE A 116 4.79 37.66 45.07
C PHE A 116 4.29 36.35 45.65
N ASN A 117 3.59 36.35 46.79
CA ASN A 117 3.05 35.13 47.39
C ASN A 117 1.99 34.46 46.51
N ILE A 118 1.07 35.22 45.90
CA ILE A 118 0.10 34.70 44.92
C ILE A 118 0.83 34.04 43.74
N ARG A 119 1.83 34.73 43.18
CA ARG A 119 2.63 34.18 42.07
C ARG A 119 3.43 32.96 42.47
N THR A 120 3.94 32.92 43.69
CA THR A 120 4.65 31.77 44.26
C THR A 120 3.70 30.60 44.50
N VAL A 121 2.48 30.82 44.99
CA VAL A 121 1.46 29.75 45.12
C VAL A 121 1.09 29.19 43.75
N ILE A 122 0.85 30.07 42.76
CA ILE A 122 0.56 29.66 41.38
C ILE A 122 1.72 28.83 40.83
N ARG A 123 2.97 29.29 41.00
CA ARG A 123 4.15 28.55 40.55
C ARG A 123 4.36 27.25 41.32
N VAL A 124 4.33 27.22 42.64
CA VAL A 124 4.57 26.01 43.43
C VAL A 124 3.50 24.95 43.17
N LYS A 125 2.24 25.35 42.92
CA LYS A 125 1.21 24.43 42.42
C LYS A 125 1.40 24.01 40.96
N GLN A 126 2.21 24.73 40.18
CA GLN A 126 2.53 24.46 38.78
C GLN A 126 3.96 23.92 38.55
N VAL A 127 4.81 23.77 39.58
CA VAL A 127 6.24 23.41 39.44
C VAL A 127 6.45 21.91 39.26
N ASP A 128 5.40 21.09 39.36
CA ASP A 128 5.37 19.73 38.79
C ASP A 128 5.02 19.72 37.29
N VAL A 129 5.02 20.88 36.60
CA VAL A 129 4.67 20.96 35.18
C VAL A 129 5.73 21.73 34.38
N PRO A 130 6.60 21.04 33.64
CA PRO A 130 7.38 21.66 32.56
C PRO A 130 6.43 22.03 31.42
N ALA A 131 6.25 23.34 31.21
CA ALA A 131 5.98 24.04 29.95
C ALA A 131 4.92 23.51 28.93
N ILE A 132 4.00 22.62 29.30
CA ILE A 132 2.76 22.32 28.52
C ILE A 132 1.54 22.35 29.47
N ALA A 133 1.45 23.40 30.30
CA ALA A 133 0.48 23.50 31.39
C ALA A 133 -0.81 24.23 30.99
N ASN A 134 -1.44 23.76 29.91
CA ASN A 134 -2.86 23.96 29.61
C ASN A 134 -3.23 22.87 28.61
N ASP A 135 -3.00 21.62 29.00
CA ASP A 135 -3.48 20.49 28.24
C ASP A 135 -4.86 20.08 28.79
N PRO A 136 -5.98 20.59 28.23
CA PRO A 136 -7.32 20.15 28.60
C PRO A 136 -7.50 18.64 28.39
N LEU A 137 -6.64 18.00 27.58
CA LEU A 137 -6.64 16.56 27.39
C LEU A 137 -6.34 15.84 28.71
N THR A 138 -5.31 16.19 29.48
CA THR A 138 -4.94 15.44 30.70
C THR A 138 -6.10 15.35 31.72
N ALA A 139 -6.86 16.43 31.91
CA ALA A 139 -7.97 16.45 32.86
C ALA A 139 -9.23 15.73 32.32
N LEU A 140 -9.58 15.96 31.05
CA LEU A 140 -10.74 15.33 30.40
C LEU A 140 -10.51 13.83 30.19
N PHE A 141 -9.31 13.47 29.73
CA PHE A 141 -8.87 12.10 29.51
C PHE A 141 -8.79 11.32 30.81
N GLY A 142 -8.13 11.84 31.87
CA GLY A 142 -8.02 11.13 33.14
C GLY A 142 -9.40 10.82 33.77
N THR A 143 -10.35 11.76 33.63
CA THR A 143 -11.73 11.56 34.10
C THR A 143 -12.47 10.50 33.26
N ALA A 144 -12.31 10.53 31.94
CA ALA A 144 -12.91 9.55 31.04
C ALA A 144 -12.31 8.15 31.22
N ALA A 145 -10.98 8.05 31.33
CA ALA A 145 -10.26 6.81 31.59
C ALA A 145 -10.69 6.17 32.91
N ALA A 146 -10.81 6.96 33.99
CA ALA A 146 -11.32 6.46 35.26
C ALA A 146 -12.75 5.91 35.14
N LYS A 147 -13.64 6.58 34.40
CA LYS A 147 -15.00 6.09 34.13
C LYS A 147 -15.02 4.83 33.25
N ALA A 148 -14.06 4.69 32.35
CA ALA A 148 -13.87 3.51 31.51
C ALA A 148 -13.27 2.31 32.25
N GLY A 149 -13.01 2.44 33.56
CA GLY A 149 -12.45 1.37 34.40
C GLY A 149 -10.92 1.34 34.43
N MET A 150 -10.26 2.40 33.97
CA MET A 150 -8.81 2.55 34.00
C MET A 150 -8.39 3.73 34.90
N PRO A 151 -8.42 3.56 36.23
CA PRO A 151 -7.95 4.60 37.14
C PRO A 151 -6.43 4.77 37.03
N ALA A 152 -5.94 5.96 37.41
CA ALA A 152 -4.51 6.28 37.50
C ALA A 152 -3.73 6.22 36.18
N ILE A 153 -4.40 6.44 35.03
CA ILE A 153 -3.72 6.72 33.77
C ILE A 153 -3.42 8.21 33.66
N GLU A 154 -2.20 8.53 33.24
CA GLU A 154 -1.78 9.89 32.91
C GLU A 154 -1.58 10.02 31.39
N ALA A 155 -2.20 11.03 30.78
CA ALA A 155 -1.95 11.39 29.38
C ALA A 155 -1.19 12.71 29.32
N ARG A 156 -0.12 12.72 28.54
CA ARG A 156 0.72 13.89 28.31
C ARG A 156 0.79 14.19 26.82
N THR A 157 0.23 15.33 26.39
CA THR A 157 0.41 15.77 25.00
C THR A 157 1.89 15.95 24.66
N THR A 158 2.32 15.32 23.58
CA THR A 158 3.66 15.40 22.99
C THR A 158 3.70 16.34 21.80
N ALA A 159 2.67 16.30 20.95
CA ALA A 159 2.51 17.17 19.80
C ALA A 159 1.05 17.56 19.58
N ARG A 160 0.84 18.74 18.99
CA ARG A 160 -0.50 19.23 18.63
C ARG A 160 -0.42 19.96 17.30
N THR A 161 -1.27 19.56 16.36
CA THR A 161 -1.52 20.29 15.11
C THR A 161 -2.93 20.85 15.12
N GLU A 162 -3.39 21.40 13.99
CA GLU A 162 -4.78 21.85 13.83
C GLU A 162 -5.78 20.69 13.88
N HIS A 163 -5.37 19.50 13.43
CA HIS A 163 -6.27 18.36 13.19
C HIS A 163 -6.03 17.15 14.09
N LYS A 164 -4.90 17.11 14.81
CA LYS A 164 -4.58 16.03 15.73
C LYS A 164 -3.88 16.47 17.01
N ILE A 165 -4.00 15.64 18.04
CA ILE A 165 -3.24 15.72 19.28
C ILE A 165 -2.56 14.36 19.49
N GLU A 166 -1.24 14.38 19.66
CA GLU A 166 -0.46 13.19 20.01
C GLU A 166 -0.15 13.25 21.51
N ALA A 167 -0.31 12.12 22.19
CA ALA A 167 -0.05 12.02 23.62
C ALA A 167 0.67 10.72 23.99
N ASP A 168 1.59 10.83 24.93
CA ASP A 168 2.15 9.70 25.65
C ASP A 168 1.20 9.34 26.81
N ILE A 169 0.85 8.06 26.87
CA ILE A 169 -0.04 7.48 27.88
C ILE A 169 0.82 6.66 28.84
N GLN A 170 0.83 7.07 30.10
CA GLN A 170 1.48 6.34 31.19
C GLN A 170 0.42 5.58 31.98
N LEU A 171 0.58 4.25 32.02
CA LEU A 171 -0.29 3.33 32.73
C LEU A 171 0.27 3.02 34.12
N GLU A 172 -0.60 2.52 35.01
CA GLU A 172 -0.17 2.09 36.34
C GLU A 172 0.64 0.78 36.23
N ALA A 173 1.95 0.90 36.41
CA ALA A 173 2.90 -0.21 36.30
C ALA A 173 2.50 -1.40 37.20
N GLY A 174 2.46 -2.59 36.59
CA GLY A 174 2.11 -3.84 37.27
C GLY A 174 0.61 -4.10 37.47
N LYS A 175 -0.27 -3.17 37.06
CA LYS A 175 -1.73 -3.37 37.05
C LYS A 175 -2.38 -3.27 35.69
N GLN A 176 -1.82 -2.46 34.80
CA GLN A 176 -2.34 -2.20 33.47
C GLN A 176 -1.21 -2.32 32.44
N VAL A 177 -1.53 -2.80 31.24
CA VAL A 177 -0.63 -2.83 30.09
C VAL A 177 -1.23 -2.10 28.89
N ALA A 178 -0.41 -1.76 27.89
CA ALA A 178 -0.83 -1.04 26.70
C ALA A 178 -2.04 -1.67 25.98
N ASP A 179 -2.13 -3.00 25.96
CA ASP A 179 -3.29 -3.73 25.42
C ASP A 179 -4.60 -3.43 26.15
N ASP A 180 -4.55 -3.26 27.48
CA ASP A 180 -5.74 -2.91 28.26
C ASP A 180 -6.26 -1.53 27.82
N PHE A 181 -5.34 -0.59 27.54
CA PHE A 181 -5.69 0.73 27.04
C PHE A 181 -6.31 0.66 25.65
N GLN A 182 -5.71 -0.08 24.72
CA GLN A 182 -6.25 -0.28 23.37
C GLN A 182 -7.66 -0.88 23.40
N ARG A 183 -7.90 -1.91 24.21
CA ARG A 183 -9.24 -2.53 24.38
C ARG A 183 -10.26 -1.58 24.99
N ARG A 184 -9.82 -0.60 25.79
CA ARG A 184 -10.68 0.36 26.48
C ARG A 184 -10.85 1.69 25.73
N ALA A 185 -10.09 1.95 24.67
CA ALA A 185 -10.15 3.19 23.90
C ALA A 185 -11.59 3.59 23.48
N PRO A 186 -12.47 2.68 22.99
CA PRO A 186 -13.86 3.04 22.66
C PRO A 186 -14.69 3.54 23.85
N TYR A 187 -14.41 3.02 25.06
CA TYR A 187 -15.07 3.49 26.28
C TYR A 187 -14.56 4.87 26.71
N ILE A 188 -13.27 5.14 26.46
CA ILE A 188 -12.65 6.44 26.73
C ILE A 188 -13.20 7.49 25.77
N GLU A 189 -13.30 7.18 24.47
CA GLU A 189 -13.97 8.02 23.47
C GLU A 189 -15.38 8.40 23.91
N SER A 190 -16.18 7.40 24.30
CA SER A 190 -17.54 7.60 24.83
C SER A 190 -17.53 8.49 26.08
N GLY A 191 -16.61 8.26 27.01
CA GLY A 191 -16.44 9.06 28.22
C GLY A 191 -16.04 10.51 27.96
N MET A 192 -15.34 10.77 26.86
CA MET A 192 -14.94 12.10 26.38
C MET A 192 -16.00 12.75 25.48
N GLY A 193 -17.03 12.01 25.06
CA GLY A 193 -18.02 12.47 24.08
C GLY A 193 -17.48 12.61 22.66
N LEU A 194 -16.44 11.85 22.32
CA LEU A 194 -15.83 11.84 21.00
C LEU A 194 -16.52 10.81 20.08
N PRO A 195 -16.54 11.03 18.75
CA PRO A 195 -16.97 10.02 17.80
C PRO A 195 -16.16 8.71 17.92
N PRO A 196 -16.73 7.55 17.60
CA PRO A 196 -15.99 6.29 17.56
C PRO A 196 -14.80 6.36 16.59
N GLY A 197 -13.65 5.85 17.03
CA GLY A 197 -12.40 5.85 16.24
C GLY A 197 -11.60 7.16 16.32
N SER A 198 -11.96 8.08 17.21
CA SER A 198 -11.19 9.32 17.44
C SER A 198 -9.84 9.09 18.12
N VAL A 199 -9.64 7.94 18.77
CA VAL A 199 -8.42 7.59 19.49
C VAL A 199 -7.75 6.39 18.82
N THR A 200 -6.65 6.64 18.12
CA THR A 200 -5.77 5.58 17.62
C THR A 200 -4.67 5.34 18.63
N THR A 201 -4.45 4.08 19.01
CA THR A 201 -3.47 3.69 20.03
C THR A 201 -2.35 2.88 19.42
N SER A 202 -1.12 3.06 19.92
CA SER A 202 -0.01 2.18 19.63
C SER A 202 0.76 1.83 20.91
N ILE A 203 1.37 0.66 20.90
CA ILE A 203 2.11 0.10 22.03
C ILE A 203 3.56 0.58 21.94
N ASP A 204 4.16 0.95 23.08
CA ASP A 204 5.60 1.19 23.15
C ASP A 204 6.35 -0.16 23.16
N PRO A 205 7.26 -0.42 22.20
CA PRO A 205 7.95 -1.71 22.10
C PRO A 205 8.91 -1.97 23.27
N ASP A 206 9.36 -0.91 23.96
CA ASP A 206 10.39 -1.00 25.01
C ASP A 206 9.77 -0.98 26.42
N ASP A 207 8.50 -0.57 26.58
CA ASP A 207 7.86 -0.43 27.90
C ASP A 207 6.34 -0.72 27.86
N ALA A 208 5.93 -1.87 28.42
CA ALA A 208 4.53 -2.28 28.48
C ALA A 208 3.62 -1.35 29.31
N SER A 209 4.19 -0.49 30.16
CA SER A 209 3.44 0.52 30.93
C SER A 209 3.21 1.82 30.16
N LYS A 210 3.72 1.92 28.93
CA LYS A 210 3.57 3.08 28.05
C LYS A 210 2.82 2.72 26.79
N ALA A 211 2.00 3.66 26.34
CA ALA A 211 1.35 3.63 25.04
C ALA A 211 1.40 5.02 24.42
N LYS A 212 1.25 5.11 23.10
CA LYS A 212 0.99 6.37 22.41
C LYS A 212 -0.45 6.42 21.96
N ALA A 213 -1.04 7.61 22.02
CA ALA A 213 -2.38 7.87 21.53
C ALA A 213 -2.37 9.06 20.58
N VAL A 214 -3.05 8.90 19.45
CA VAL A 214 -3.34 9.98 18.51
C VAL A 214 -4.83 10.25 18.56
N PHE A 215 -5.20 11.48 18.91
CA PHE A 215 -6.56 11.97 18.93
C PHE A 215 -6.81 12.76 17.65
N SER A 216 -7.77 12.32 16.83
CA SER A 216 -8.15 12.97 15.56
C SER A 216 -9.67 12.89 15.36
N ASP A 217 -10.23 13.72 14.47
CA ASP A 217 -11.67 13.64 14.16
C ASP A 217 -11.91 12.68 12.98
N PRO A 218 -12.48 11.48 13.19
CA PRO A 218 -12.68 10.50 12.13
C PRO A 218 -13.65 10.98 11.04
N ARG A 219 -14.46 12.02 11.32
CA ARG A 219 -15.43 12.54 10.35
C ARG A 219 -14.77 13.28 9.19
N VAL A 220 -13.51 13.71 9.34
CA VAL A 220 -12.74 14.31 8.23
C VAL A 220 -12.56 13.34 7.08
N MET A 221 -12.52 12.04 7.39
CA MET A 221 -12.45 10.96 6.39
C MET A 221 -13.78 10.68 5.71
N LYS A 222 -14.90 11.35 6.04
CA LYS A 222 -16.21 11.08 5.39
C LYS A 222 -16.42 11.77 4.06
N ARG A 223 -15.59 12.76 3.73
CA ARG A 223 -15.67 13.49 2.46
C ARG A 223 -14.60 12.97 1.50
N PRO A 224 -14.91 12.80 0.20
CA PRO A 224 -13.88 12.54 -0.80
C PRO A 224 -12.80 13.63 -0.78
N LEU A 225 -11.54 13.23 -0.96
CA LEU A 225 -10.41 14.15 -0.99
C LEU A 225 -10.01 14.39 -2.45
N PRO A 226 -9.98 15.63 -2.95
CA PRO A 226 -9.55 15.88 -4.33
C PRO A 226 -8.08 15.50 -4.49
N TRP A 227 -7.73 14.89 -5.63
CA TRP A 227 -6.35 14.53 -5.92
C TRP A 227 -5.48 15.79 -6.10
N PRO A 228 -4.41 15.96 -5.32
CA PRO A 228 -3.63 17.19 -5.27
C PRO A 228 -2.54 17.28 -6.36
N GLY A 229 -2.43 16.28 -7.24
CA GLY A 229 -1.29 16.13 -8.13
C GLY A 229 -0.29 15.06 -7.66
N PRO A 230 0.61 14.62 -8.56
CA PRO A 230 1.61 13.61 -8.27
C PRO A 230 2.63 14.16 -7.27
N SER A 231 3.20 13.29 -6.44
CA SER A 231 4.04 13.75 -5.32
C SER A 231 5.48 14.07 -5.71
N LEU A 232 6.08 13.28 -6.59
CA LEU A 232 7.49 13.44 -7.02
C LEU A 232 7.70 13.05 -8.49
N PRO A 233 7.12 13.78 -9.47
CA PRO A 233 7.40 13.54 -10.89
C PRO A 233 8.89 13.61 -11.21
N GLY A 234 9.39 12.66 -11.98
CA GLY A 234 10.81 12.56 -12.29
C GLY A 234 11.67 11.90 -11.19
N GLY A 235 11.09 11.60 -10.02
CA GLY A 235 11.74 10.87 -8.94
C GLY A 235 11.84 9.36 -9.18
N SER A 236 12.42 8.67 -8.21
CA SER A 236 12.54 7.20 -8.22
C SER A 236 11.27 6.54 -7.68
N ILE A 237 10.95 5.34 -8.15
CA ILE A 237 9.91 4.50 -7.57
C ILE A 237 10.28 3.96 -6.18
N ALA A 238 11.57 4.02 -5.81
CA ALA A 238 12.02 3.72 -4.46
C ALA A 238 11.61 4.80 -3.44
N ASP A 239 11.25 6.01 -3.91
CA ASP A 239 10.71 7.06 -3.07
C ASP A 239 9.21 6.82 -2.81
N ALA A 240 8.70 7.32 -1.68
CA ALA A 240 7.31 7.11 -1.29
C ALA A 240 6.32 7.72 -2.29
N LEU A 241 5.24 6.98 -2.55
CA LEU A 241 4.06 7.44 -3.28
C LEU A 241 3.09 8.08 -2.28
N ARG A 242 2.47 9.20 -2.66
CA ARG A 242 1.43 9.84 -1.83
C ARG A 242 0.06 9.40 -2.32
N ILE A 243 -0.52 8.43 -1.64
CA ILE A 243 -1.74 7.76 -2.12
C ILE A 243 -3.04 8.22 -1.44
N GLY A 244 -2.93 9.08 -0.42
CA GLY A 244 -4.06 9.57 0.35
C GLY A 244 -3.62 10.28 1.62
N LEU A 245 -4.57 10.49 2.52
CA LEU A 245 -4.33 11.00 3.88
C LEU A 245 -4.77 9.96 4.91
N TRP A 246 -4.02 9.85 6.00
CA TRP A 246 -4.46 9.16 7.20
C TRP A 246 -5.59 9.94 7.88
N GLN A 247 -6.32 9.29 8.79
CA GLN A 247 -7.39 9.92 9.57
C GLN A 247 -6.95 11.22 10.26
N ASP A 248 -5.68 11.30 10.66
CA ASP A 248 -5.09 12.45 11.33
C ASP A 248 -4.61 13.57 10.37
N LEU A 249 -4.90 13.41 9.07
CA LEU A 249 -4.56 14.28 7.95
C LEU A 249 -3.08 14.35 7.57
N ASP A 250 -2.25 13.43 8.09
CA ASP A 250 -0.90 13.23 7.56
C ASP A 250 -0.94 12.51 6.20
N ASP A 251 0.02 12.78 5.33
CA ASP A 251 0.18 12.08 4.06
C ASP A 251 0.43 10.58 4.27
N VAL A 252 -0.25 9.75 3.48
CA VAL A 252 0.07 8.32 3.34
C VAL A 252 1.26 8.18 2.42
N LEU A 253 2.45 8.12 3.01
CA LEU A 253 3.72 7.91 2.30
C LEU A 253 4.00 6.41 2.16
N TYR A 254 3.66 5.85 0.99
CA TYR A 254 3.76 4.43 0.71
C TYR A 254 4.89 4.11 -0.25
N VAL A 255 5.91 3.37 0.21
CA VAL A 255 6.97 2.85 -0.65
C VAL A 255 6.55 1.46 -1.15
N ILE A 256 6.26 1.32 -2.44
CA ILE A 256 5.79 0.05 -3.02
C ILE A 256 6.93 -0.96 -3.23
N VAL A 257 8.17 -0.50 -3.27
CA VAL A 257 9.35 -1.31 -3.57
C VAL A 257 9.66 -2.30 -2.44
N GLY A 258 9.91 -3.55 -2.80
CA GLY A 258 10.44 -4.55 -1.88
C GLY A 258 9.40 -5.42 -1.18
N HIS A 259 8.14 -5.39 -1.61
CA HIS A 259 7.10 -6.36 -1.26
C HIS A 259 6.03 -6.45 -2.36
N HIS A 260 5.16 -7.44 -2.26
CA HIS A 260 3.97 -7.57 -3.11
C HIS A 260 2.77 -6.93 -2.42
N LEU A 261 1.72 -6.56 -3.17
CA LEU A 261 0.55 -5.90 -2.59
C LEU A 261 -0.73 -6.65 -2.93
N GLN A 262 -1.53 -6.95 -1.92
CA GLN A 262 -2.91 -7.36 -2.04
C GLN A 262 -3.82 -6.14 -1.88
N LEU A 263 -4.77 -5.99 -2.79
CA LEU A 263 -5.77 -4.94 -2.80
C LEU A 263 -7.15 -5.61 -2.77
N MET A 264 -7.87 -5.46 -1.65
CA MET A 264 -9.17 -6.11 -1.46
C MET A 264 -10.26 -5.10 -1.13
N GLY A 265 -11.48 -5.35 -1.60
CA GLY A 265 -12.67 -4.61 -1.20
C GLY A 265 -13.87 -4.95 -2.07
N MET A 266 -15.08 -4.76 -1.57
CA MET A 266 -16.30 -5.04 -2.33
C MET A 266 -16.47 -4.08 -3.53
N SER A 267 -17.42 -4.38 -4.42
CA SER A 267 -17.77 -3.45 -5.50
C SER A 267 -18.29 -2.13 -4.93
N GLY A 268 -17.89 -1.00 -5.53
CA GLY A 268 -18.21 0.35 -5.05
C GLY A 268 -17.38 0.85 -3.87
N ALA A 269 -16.55 0.02 -3.22
CA ALA A 269 -15.71 0.46 -2.09
C ALA A 269 -14.56 1.42 -2.48
N GLY A 270 -14.33 1.63 -3.78
CA GLY A 270 -13.32 2.55 -4.29
C GLY A 270 -11.94 1.94 -4.51
N LYS A 271 -11.78 0.61 -4.60
CA LYS A 271 -10.47 -0.03 -4.88
C LYS A 271 -9.82 0.40 -6.21
N SER A 272 -10.63 0.58 -7.26
CA SER A 272 -10.12 0.92 -8.61
C SER A 272 -9.61 2.37 -8.63
N ILE A 273 -10.44 3.34 -8.26
CA ILE A 273 -10.01 4.75 -8.23
C ILE A 273 -9.09 5.02 -7.03
N GLY A 274 -9.46 4.57 -5.85
CA GLY A 274 -8.71 4.80 -4.62
C GLY A 274 -7.39 4.05 -4.56
N GLY A 275 -7.35 2.78 -4.93
CA GLY A 275 -6.14 1.96 -4.91
C GLY A 275 -5.34 2.06 -6.21
N CYS A 276 -5.92 1.59 -7.31
CA CYS A 276 -5.24 1.51 -8.61
C CYS A 276 -4.78 2.87 -9.11
N TRP A 277 -5.70 3.83 -9.25
CA TRP A 277 -5.37 5.11 -9.86
C TRP A 277 -4.47 6.00 -9.01
N ASN A 278 -4.56 5.94 -7.68
CA ASN A 278 -3.63 6.70 -6.82
C ASN A 278 -2.21 6.12 -6.83
N ILE A 279 -2.08 4.79 -6.80
CA ILE A 279 -0.76 4.15 -6.87
C ILE A 279 -0.15 4.33 -8.26
N LEU A 280 -0.88 3.93 -9.30
CA LEU A 280 -0.36 3.98 -10.67
C LEU A 280 -0.24 5.42 -11.17
N GLY A 281 -1.19 6.30 -10.87
CA GLY A 281 -1.14 7.71 -11.27
C GLY A 281 0.10 8.43 -10.73
N ASP A 282 0.56 8.11 -9.52
CA ASP A 282 1.83 8.63 -9.01
C ASP A 282 3.04 7.87 -9.59
N ALA A 283 2.97 6.53 -9.65
CA ALA A 283 4.06 5.68 -10.15
C ALA A 283 4.43 5.96 -11.62
N ILE A 284 3.45 6.22 -12.50
CA ILE A 284 3.73 6.52 -13.92
C ILE A 284 4.55 7.80 -14.09
N THR A 285 4.60 8.68 -13.09
CA THR A 285 5.44 9.89 -13.14
C THR A 285 6.90 9.62 -12.77
N ARG A 286 7.24 8.43 -12.27
CA ARG A 286 8.59 8.03 -11.85
C ARG A 286 9.43 7.55 -13.02
N VAL A 287 10.75 7.76 -12.94
CA VAL A 287 11.67 7.53 -14.07
C VAL A 287 12.10 6.08 -14.25
N ASP A 288 12.15 5.30 -13.17
CA ASP A 288 12.76 3.98 -13.14
C ASP A 288 11.74 2.85 -12.89
N VAL A 289 10.52 3.01 -13.42
CA VAL A 289 9.44 2.03 -13.31
C VAL A 289 8.72 1.78 -14.63
N ALA A 290 8.44 0.50 -14.88
CA ALA A 290 7.57 0.00 -15.93
C ALA A 290 6.35 -0.70 -15.33
N VAL A 291 5.19 -0.49 -15.95
CA VAL A 291 3.91 -1.05 -15.49
C VAL A 291 3.41 -2.06 -16.53
N PHE A 292 3.26 -3.31 -16.09
CA PHE A 292 2.64 -4.40 -16.84
C PHE A 292 1.30 -4.68 -16.19
N ALA A 293 0.20 -4.58 -16.94
CA ALA A 293 -1.12 -4.67 -16.35
C ALA A 293 -2.05 -5.61 -17.11
N ALA A 294 -2.94 -6.27 -16.39
CA ALA A 294 -3.99 -7.11 -16.96
C ALA A 294 -5.33 -6.86 -16.27
N ASP A 295 -6.40 -6.80 -17.06
CA ASP A 295 -7.80 -6.69 -16.60
C ASP A 295 -8.69 -7.47 -17.58
N VAL A 296 -8.90 -8.75 -17.30
CA VAL A 296 -9.68 -9.64 -18.18
C VAL A 296 -11.18 -9.53 -17.94
N THR A 297 -11.58 -9.05 -16.76
CA THR A 297 -12.97 -9.09 -16.29
C THR A 297 -13.70 -7.79 -16.58
N LYS A 298 -13.08 -6.66 -16.27
CA LYS A 298 -13.63 -5.33 -16.55
C LYS A 298 -13.06 -4.76 -17.85
N GLY A 299 -12.13 -5.46 -18.49
CA GLY A 299 -11.51 -5.07 -19.75
C GLY A 299 -10.84 -3.71 -19.60
N ARG A 300 -11.33 -2.73 -20.36
CA ARG A 300 -10.75 -1.37 -20.38
C ARG A 300 -11.34 -0.40 -19.36
N GLN A 301 -12.27 -0.82 -18.50
CA GLN A 301 -12.95 0.10 -17.59
C GLN A 301 -12.01 0.68 -16.52
N THR A 302 -11.17 -0.14 -15.89
CA THR A 302 -10.27 0.32 -14.82
C THR A 302 -8.96 0.86 -15.36
N LEU A 303 -8.28 0.07 -16.22
CA LEU A 303 -6.92 0.35 -16.67
C LEU A 303 -6.86 1.03 -18.05
N GLY A 304 -7.94 1.02 -18.83
CA GLY A 304 -7.99 1.70 -20.12
C GLY A 304 -7.68 3.20 -20.07
N PRO A 305 -8.12 3.96 -19.03
CA PRO A 305 -7.72 5.35 -18.88
C PRO A 305 -6.21 5.58 -18.69
N LEU A 306 -5.47 4.55 -18.27
CA LEU A 306 -4.02 4.57 -18.07
C LEU A 306 -3.24 3.98 -19.24
N GLU A 307 -3.90 3.42 -20.27
CA GLU A 307 -3.32 2.56 -21.30
C GLU A 307 -2.05 3.15 -21.96
N GLU A 308 -2.05 4.46 -22.25
CA GLU A 308 -0.88 5.16 -22.83
C GLU A 308 0.36 5.17 -21.92
N SER A 309 0.19 5.06 -20.60
CA SER A 309 1.26 4.99 -19.60
C SER A 309 1.65 3.57 -19.18
N LEU A 310 0.96 2.56 -19.67
CA LEU A 310 1.25 1.15 -19.38
C LEU A 310 2.23 0.61 -20.42
N HIS A 311 3.26 -0.10 -19.96
CA HIS A 311 4.28 -0.67 -20.85
C HIS A 311 3.73 -1.88 -21.58
N ARG A 312 2.78 -2.58 -20.97
CA ARG A 312 1.97 -3.62 -21.60
C ARG A 312 0.64 -3.68 -20.86
N PHE A 313 -0.44 -3.68 -21.61
CA PHE A 313 -1.79 -3.85 -21.08
C PHE A 313 -2.48 -4.98 -21.83
N GLU A 314 -3.04 -5.94 -21.10
CA GLU A 314 -3.73 -7.09 -21.66
C GLU A 314 -5.16 -7.16 -21.10
N ASP A 315 -6.15 -7.06 -21.98
CA ASP A 315 -7.59 -7.14 -21.66
C ASP A 315 -8.22 -8.48 -22.04
N THR A 316 -7.39 -9.47 -22.43
CA THR A 316 -7.82 -10.82 -22.79
C THR A 316 -7.09 -11.87 -21.95
N THR A 317 -7.75 -13.00 -21.72
CA THR A 317 -7.17 -14.15 -21.02
C THR A 317 -5.88 -14.65 -21.66
N ALA A 318 -5.87 -14.79 -22.99
CA ALA A 318 -4.68 -15.24 -23.72
C ALA A 318 -3.52 -14.24 -23.60
N GLY A 319 -3.83 -12.94 -23.66
CA GLY A 319 -2.88 -11.85 -23.46
C GLY A 319 -2.26 -11.85 -22.06
N ALA A 320 -3.11 -11.97 -21.04
CA ALA A 320 -2.67 -12.02 -19.63
C ALA A 320 -1.77 -13.23 -19.36
N ARG A 321 -2.15 -14.41 -19.86
CA ARG A 321 -1.32 -15.64 -19.79
C ARG A 321 0.03 -15.46 -20.46
N ALA A 322 0.03 -14.91 -21.67
CA ALA A 322 1.27 -14.63 -22.39
C ALA A 322 2.16 -13.66 -21.60
N MET A 323 1.58 -12.58 -21.06
CA MET A 323 2.32 -11.60 -20.27
C MET A 323 3.00 -12.22 -19.05
N LEU A 324 2.27 -13.03 -18.27
CA LEU A 324 2.83 -13.67 -17.08
C LEU A 324 3.97 -14.64 -17.43
N ARG A 325 3.81 -15.43 -18.50
CA ARG A 325 4.85 -16.33 -19.00
C ARG A 325 6.09 -15.56 -19.45
N ASP A 326 5.91 -14.52 -20.26
CA ASP A 326 7.02 -13.73 -20.80
C ASP A 326 7.79 -13.01 -19.66
N LEU A 327 7.06 -12.46 -18.68
CA LEU A 327 7.65 -11.85 -17.48
C LEU A 327 8.43 -12.88 -16.66
N GLN A 328 7.87 -14.06 -16.43
CA GLN A 328 8.51 -15.14 -15.67
C GLN A 328 9.82 -15.59 -16.34
N ALA A 329 9.84 -15.73 -17.66
CA ALA A 329 11.02 -16.15 -18.42
C ALA A 329 12.20 -15.16 -18.26
N GLU A 330 11.91 -13.86 -18.18
CA GLU A 330 12.93 -12.81 -18.08
C GLU A 330 13.48 -12.62 -16.64
N VAL A 331 12.79 -13.12 -15.59
CA VAL A 331 13.24 -12.98 -14.18
C VAL A 331 14.66 -13.51 -13.98
N LYS A 332 15.00 -14.66 -14.58
CA LYS A 332 16.35 -15.25 -14.43
C LYS A 332 17.42 -14.37 -15.05
N ASN A 333 17.15 -13.78 -16.21
CA ASN A 333 18.08 -12.85 -16.85
C ASN A 333 18.32 -11.62 -15.96
N ARG A 334 17.26 -11.05 -15.39
CA ARG A 334 17.34 -9.90 -14.48
C ARG A 334 18.19 -10.19 -13.25
N THR A 335 17.98 -11.32 -12.60
CA THR A 335 18.78 -11.73 -11.44
C THR A 335 20.26 -11.98 -11.81
N ASN A 336 20.55 -12.52 -12.99
CA ASN A 336 21.92 -12.67 -13.49
C ASN A 336 22.58 -11.29 -13.72
N GLN A 337 21.87 -10.31 -14.27
CA GLN A 337 22.38 -8.95 -14.45
C GLN A 337 22.69 -8.26 -13.12
N LEU A 338 21.85 -8.45 -12.09
CA LEU A 338 22.12 -7.96 -10.75
C LEU A 338 23.37 -8.63 -10.15
N SER A 339 23.47 -9.96 -10.27
CA SER A 339 24.62 -10.73 -9.79
C SER A 339 25.93 -10.31 -10.47
N ALA A 340 25.92 -10.09 -11.79
CA ALA A 340 27.07 -9.59 -12.54
C ALA A 340 27.54 -8.20 -12.07
N ARG A 341 26.64 -7.41 -11.46
CA ARG A 341 26.94 -6.11 -10.84
C ARG A 341 27.25 -6.21 -9.34
N GLY A 342 27.34 -7.41 -8.78
CA GLY A 342 27.58 -7.66 -7.35
C GLY A 342 26.39 -7.29 -6.45
N LEU A 343 25.17 -7.29 -6.99
CA LEU A 343 23.95 -6.92 -6.28
C LEU A 343 23.10 -8.15 -5.98
N THR A 344 22.65 -8.30 -4.74
CA THR A 344 21.76 -9.39 -4.31
C THR A 344 20.28 -9.08 -4.55
N LYS A 345 19.94 -7.80 -4.69
CA LYS A 345 18.59 -7.32 -4.96
C LYS A 345 18.62 -6.01 -5.74
N TRP A 346 17.50 -5.69 -6.36
CA TRP A 346 17.30 -4.39 -6.98
C TRP A 346 17.49 -3.24 -5.98
N ARG A 347 18.08 -2.16 -6.47
CA ARG A 347 18.18 -0.86 -5.78
C ARG A 347 18.17 0.24 -6.84
N GLN A 348 17.75 1.44 -6.46
CA GLN A 348 17.79 2.61 -7.34
C GLN A 348 19.17 2.76 -8.00
N GLY A 349 19.16 3.04 -9.30
CA GLY A 349 20.39 3.21 -10.08
C GLY A 349 21.15 1.92 -10.40
N CYS A 350 20.59 0.74 -10.12
CA CYS A 350 21.23 -0.53 -10.49
C CYS A 350 21.26 -0.79 -11.99
N GLY A 351 20.56 0.01 -12.82
CA GLY A 351 20.48 -0.13 -14.28
C GLY A 351 19.42 -1.12 -14.76
N LEU A 352 18.47 -1.50 -13.90
CA LEU A 352 17.25 -2.23 -14.28
C LEU A 352 16.03 -1.38 -13.93
N THR A 353 15.05 -1.33 -14.81
CA THR A 353 13.75 -0.69 -14.56
C THR A 353 12.94 -1.54 -13.60
N TYR A 354 12.38 -0.94 -12.55
CA TYR A 354 11.51 -1.67 -11.60
C TYR A 354 10.19 -2.07 -12.26
N TRP A 355 9.67 -3.25 -11.96
CA TRP A 355 8.40 -3.71 -12.51
C TRP A 355 7.26 -3.59 -11.51
N ILE A 356 6.16 -2.97 -11.93
CA ILE A 356 4.86 -3.11 -11.27
C ILE A 356 4.01 -4.01 -12.18
N ILE A 357 3.67 -5.20 -11.69
CA ILE A 357 2.77 -6.13 -12.38
C ILE A 357 1.39 -5.99 -11.72
N TRP A 358 0.45 -5.31 -12.37
CA TRP A 358 -0.89 -5.06 -11.86
C TRP A 358 -1.90 -6.07 -12.42
N LEU A 359 -2.44 -6.92 -11.56
CA LEU A 359 -3.48 -7.89 -11.93
C LEU A 359 -4.81 -7.40 -11.34
N GLU A 360 -5.63 -6.76 -12.17
CA GLU A 360 -6.97 -6.30 -11.78
C GLU A 360 -7.96 -7.47 -11.84
N GLU A 361 -8.72 -7.66 -10.76
CA GLU A 361 -9.56 -8.85 -10.54
C GLU A 361 -8.77 -10.16 -10.77
N CYS A 362 -7.66 -10.26 -10.06
CA CYS A 362 -6.70 -11.35 -10.14
C CYS A 362 -7.31 -12.76 -10.11
N PRO A 363 -8.36 -13.08 -9.32
CA PRO A 363 -8.96 -14.42 -9.33
C PRO A 363 -9.34 -14.92 -10.73
N ASP A 364 -9.92 -14.06 -11.58
CA ASP A 364 -10.33 -14.45 -12.94
C ASP A 364 -9.13 -14.72 -13.86
N ILE A 365 -8.00 -14.06 -13.60
CA ILE A 365 -6.73 -14.31 -14.31
C ILE A 365 -6.12 -15.65 -13.85
N LEU A 366 -6.13 -15.90 -12.53
CA LEU A 366 -5.60 -17.11 -11.92
C LEU A 366 -6.39 -18.36 -12.32
N ASP A 367 -7.73 -18.27 -12.35
CA ASP A 367 -8.61 -19.37 -12.76
C ASP A 367 -8.43 -19.76 -14.23
N ALA A 368 -7.86 -18.88 -15.04
CA ALA A 368 -7.57 -19.14 -16.44
C ALA A 368 -6.19 -19.75 -16.71
N LEU A 369 -5.33 -19.82 -15.69
CA LEU A 369 -4.02 -20.45 -15.79
C LEU A 369 -4.15 -21.97 -15.75
N THR A 370 -3.36 -22.66 -16.56
CA THR A 370 -3.11 -24.10 -16.38
C THR A 370 -2.26 -24.34 -15.13
N ASP A 371 -2.21 -25.57 -14.63
CA ASP A 371 -1.42 -25.92 -13.44
C ASP A 371 0.07 -25.54 -13.60
N SER A 372 0.65 -25.76 -14.79
CA SER A 372 2.04 -25.37 -15.10
C SER A 372 2.23 -23.84 -15.12
N GLU A 373 1.28 -23.10 -15.66
CA GLU A 373 1.34 -21.63 -15.65
C GLU A 373 1.15 -21.06 -14.24
N MET A 374 0.33 -21.71 -13.40
CA MET A 374 0.19 -21.36 -11.99
C MET A 374 1.51 -21.54 -11.23
N GLU A 375 2.21 -22.66 -11.45
CA GLU A 375 3.54 -22.89 -10.88
C GLU A 375 4.55 -21.83 -11.35
N GLN A 376 4.52 -21.47 -12.63
CA GLN A 376 5.34 -20.39 -13.18
C GLN A 376 5.02 -19.05 -12.53
N PHE A 377 3.74 -18.71 -12.38
CA PHE A 377 3.30 -17.49 -11.70
C PHE A 377 3.78 -17.46 -10.23
N LEU A 378 3.66 -18.56 -9.50
CA LEU A 378 4.17 -18.66 -8.13
C LEU A 378 5.70 -18.53 -8.07
N SER A 379 6.41 -19.08 -9.05
CA SER A 379 7.86 -18.91 -9.19
C SER A 379 8.24 -17.45 -9.46
N LEU A 380 7.49 -16.76 -10.35
CA LEU A 380 7.61 -15.34 -10.61
C LEU A 380 7.44 -14.54 -9.31
N VAL A 381 6.33 -14.71 -8.59
CA VAL A 381 6.07 -14.02 -7.31
C VAL A 381 7.23 -14.23 -6.32
N LYS A 382 7.69 -15.47 -6.13
CA LYS A 382 8.80 -15.76 -5.19
C LYS A 382 10.11 -15.04 -5.53
N ALA A 383 10.44 -14.92 -6.82
CA ALA A 383 11.72 -14.38 -7.27
C ALA A 383 11.70 -12.87 -7.57
N LEU A 384 10.53 -12.32 -7.92
CA LEU A 384 10.38 -10.97 -8.46
C LEU A 384 10.84 -9.89 -7.48
N ARG A 385 10.60 -10.07 -6.17
CA ARG A 385 11.03 -9.12 -5.14
C ARG A 385 12.52 -8.79 -5.22
N SER A 386 13.36 -9.79 -5.41
CA SER A 386 14.82 -9.61 -5.54
C SER A 386 15.20 -9.15 -6.94
N ALA A 387 14.47 -9.61 -7.97
CA ALA A 387 14.67 -9.23 -9.37
C ALA A 387 14.22 -7.79 -9.73
N GLY A 388 13.66 -7.06 -8.75
CA GLY A 388 13.25 -5.67 -8.91
C GLY A 388 11.85 -5.52 -9.48
N GLY A 389 10.86 -6.12 -8.81
CA GLY A 389 9.46 -5.84 -9.11
C GLY A 389 8.50 -6.18 -7.97
N THR A 390 7.27 -5.73 -8.16
CA THR A 390 6.12 -5.92 -7.27
C THR A 390 4.95 -6.43 -8.08
N VAL A 391 4.32 -7.52 -7.65
CA VAL A 391 2.99 -7.90 -8.12
C VAL A 391 1.94 -7.23 -7.22
N VAL A 392 0.92 -6.65 -7.85
CA VAL A 392 -0.27 -6.11 -7.21
C VAL A 392 -1.46 -6.97 -7.60
N LEU A 393 -2.10 -7.58 -6.61
CA LEU A 393 -3.24 -8.48 -6.77
C LEU A 393 -4.49 -7.77 -6.28
N SER A 394 -5.35 -7.32 -7.19
CA SER A 394 -6.62 -6.68 -6.87
C SER A 394 -7.75 -7.71 -6.91
N LEU A 395 -8.60 -7.77 -5.89
CA LEU A 395 -9.69 -8.76 -5.78
C LEU A 395 -10.90 -8.24 -5.00
N GLN A 396 -12.09 -8.78 -5.30
CA GLN A 396 -13.31 -8.45 -4.55
C GLN A 396 -13.49 -9.25 -3.26
N ARG A 397 -13.20 -10.54 -3.31
CA ARG A 397 -13.21 -11.48 -2.19
C ARG A 397 -12.07 -12.46 -2.43
N SER A 398 -11.30 -12.81 -1.40
CA SER A 398 -10.48 -14.02 -1.48
C SER A 398 -11.18 -15.11 -0.71
N ASP A 399 -11.59 -16.17 -1.38
CA ASP A 399 -11.82 -17.43 -0.69
C ASP A 399 -10.46 -18.17 -0.52
N TYR A 400 -10.41 -19.14 0.40
CA TYR A 400 -9.19 -19.93 0.66
C TYR A 400 -8.72 -20.75 -0.55
N THR A 401 -9.55 -20.85 -1.59
CA THR A 401 -9.30 -21.64 -2.81
C THR A 401 -8.60 -20.84 -3.91
N GLN A 402 -8.77 -19.52 -3.93
CA GLN A 402 -8.30 -18.67 -5.04
C GLN A 402 -6.89 -18.10 -4.87
N MET A 403 -6.37 -17.98 -3.64
CA MET A 403 -5.04 -17.40 -3.42
C MET A 403 -4.10 -18.37 -2.68
N PRO A 404 -3.02 -18.85 -3.34
CA PRO A 404 -2.08 -19.77 -2.73
C PRO A 404 -1.47 -19.23 -1.44
N THR A 405 -1.42 -20.05 -0.39
CA THR A 405 -0.91 -19.69 0.95
C THR A 405 0.51 -19.11 0.92
N ILE A 406 1.32 -19.54 -0.05
CA ILE A 406 2.68 -19.04 -0.28
C ILE A 406 2.71 -17.54 -0.64
N ALA A 407 1.70 -17.04 -1.36
CA ALA A 407 1.64 -15.62 -1.71
C ALA A 407 1.29 -14.76 -0.49
N ARG A 408 0.40 -15.23 0.40
CA ARG A 408 -0.08 -14.46 1.56
C ARG A 408 1.01 -14.04 2.54
N GLY A 409 2.03 -14.87 2.76
CA GLY A 409 3.14 -14.52 3.67
C GLY A 409 4.08 -13.42 3.16
N GLN A 410 3.95 -12.98 1.91
CA GLN A 410 4.85 -12.00 1.27
C GLN A 410 4.13 -10.73 0.79
N LEU A 411 2.81 -10.63 1.03
CA LEU A 411 1.97 -9.53 0.60
C LEU A 411 1.83 -8.49 1.72
N GLY A 412 1.89 -7.21 1.36
CA GLY A 412 1.22 -6.16 2.10
C GLY A 412 -0.28 -6.19 1.79
N ASN A 413 -1.09 -5.68 2.69
CA ASN A 413 -2.55 -5.71 2.66
C ASN A 413 -3.11 -4.30 2.61
N MET A 414 -3.79 -3.96 1.51
CA MET A 414 -4.64 -2.78 1.43
C MET A 414 -6.10 -3.24 1.35
N CYS A 415 -6.86 -2.99 2.41
CA CYS A 415 -8.23 -3.45 2.56
C CYS A 415 -9.18 -2.26 2.57
N PHE A 416 -9.93 -2.09 1.48
CA PHE A 416 -11.08 -1.20 1.38
C PHE A 416 -12.29 -1.82 2.09
N GLY A 417 -13.41 -1.10 2.10
CA GLY A 417 -14.61 -1.63 2.74
C GLY A 417 -15.08 -2.96 2.15
N VAL A 418 -15.55 -3.84 3.03
CA VAL A 418 -15.97 -5.22 2.75
C VAL A 418 -17.32 -5.50 3.39
N ALA A 419 -18.02 -6.56 2.96
CA ALA A 419 -19.40 -6.79 3.34
C ALA A 419 -19.58 -7.35 4.76
N ASN A 420 -18.57 -8.03 5.33
CA ASN A 420 -18.65 -8.67 6.65
C ASN A 420 -17.25 -8.93 7.22
N SER A 421 -17.18 -9.31 8.51
CA SER A 421 -15.91 -9.60 9.20
C SER A 421 -15.16 -10.81 8.65
N GLY A 422 -15.85 -11.77 8.02
CA GLY A 422 -15.18 -12.90 7.35
C GLY A 422 -14.38 -12.42 6.15
N ASP A 423 -14.97 -11.58 5.30
CA ASP A 423 -14.25 -10.93 4.20
C ASP A 423 -13.13 -10.02 4.76
N ALA A 424 -13.32 -9.36 5.90
CA ALA A 424 -12.29 -8.52 6.51
C ALA A 424 -11.03 -9.31 6.88
N SER A 425 -11.17 -10.52 7.43
CA SER A 425 -10.02 -11.34 7.85
C SER A 425 -9.17 -11.86 6.69
N PHE A 426 -9.68 -11.74 5.48
CA PHE A 426 -8.97 -12.09 4.26
C PHE A 426 -8.23 -10.90 3.65
N GLY A 427 -8.82 -9.71 3.79
CA GLY A 427 -8.25 -8.48 3.26
C GLY A 427 -7.19 -7.89 4.18
N LEU A 428 -7.28 -8.15 5.49
CA LEU A 428 -6.36 -7.67 6.52
C LEU A 428 -5.23 -8.66 6.79
N SER A 429 -4.14 -8.15 7.38
CA SER A 429 -3.15 -8.99 8.04
C SER A 429 -3.54 -9.25 9.49
N GLU A 430 -3.01 -10.32 10.08
CA GLU A 430 -3.21 -10.66 11.50
C GLU A 430 -2.88 -9.46 12.41
N ALA A 431 -1.76 -8.78 12.17
CA ALA A 431 -1.36 -7.61 12.94
C ALA A 431 -2.36 -6.43 12.83
N MET A 432 -3.04 -6.27 11.68
CA MET A 432 -4.07 -5.24 11.53
C MET A 432 -5.35 -5.61 12.27
N GLU A 433 -5.75 -6.88 12.22
CA GLU A 433 -6.92 -7.40 12.95
C GLU A 433 -6.73 -7.27 14.46
N GLU A 434 -5.57 -7.71 14.97
CA GLU A 434 -5.20 -7.57 16.38
C GLU A 434 -5.16 -6.11 16.81
N ALA A 435 -4.70 -5.22 15.93
CA ALA A 435 -4.67 -3.79 16.18
C ALA A 435 -6.07 -3.12 16.12
N GLY A 436 -7.10 -3.85 15.68
CA GLY A 436 -8.50 -3.40 15.68
C GLY A 436 -8.97 -2.78 14.38
N ALA A 437 -8.35 -3.08 13.23
CA ALA A 437 -8.83 -2.66 11.91
C ALA A 437 -10.17 -3.34 11.56
N ARG A 438 -11.18 -2.55 11.20
CA ARG A 438 -12.56 -3.02 10.94
C ARG A 438 -13.18 -2.43 9.65
N PRO A 439 -12.73 -2.86 8.45
CA PRO A 439 -13.18 -2.30 7.17
C PRO A 439 -14.65 -2.58 6.86
N GLU A 440 -15.24 -3.58 7.49
CA GLU A 440 -16.66 -3.91 7.34
C GLU A 440 -17.61 -2.87 7.96
N LEU A 441 -17.10 -1.95 8.79
CA LEU A 441 -17.95 -0.92 9.42
C LEU A 441 -18.45 0.14 8.45
N TRP A 442 -17.84 0.27 7.26
CA TRP A 442 -18.24 1.25 6.27
C TRP A 442 -18.62 0.66 4.91
N GLU A 443 -18.41 -0.64 4.67
CA GLU A 443 -18.79 -1.32 3.43
C GLU A 443 -18.43 -0.47 2.18
N ASN A 444 -19.36 -0.26 1.26
CA ASN A 444 -19.19 0.70 0.15
C ASN A 444 -19.75 2.10 0.45
N GLY A 445 -20.21 2.36 1.68
CA GLY A 445 -20.77 3.66 2.10
C GLY A 445 -19.74 4.76 2.27
N GLN A 446 -18.44 4.43 2.27
CA GLN A 446 -17.33 5.39 2.28
C GLN A 446 -16.28 5.02 1.22
N PRO A 447 -16.57 5.23 -0.09
CA PRO A 447 -15.64 4.88 -1.16
C PRO A 447 -14.30 5.59 -1.01
N GLY A 448 -13.22 4.82 -1.17
CA GLY A 448 -11.85 5.31 -1.05
C GLY A 448 -11.27 5.24 0.37
N MET A 449 -12.05 4.86 1.38
CA MET A 449 -11.49 4.52 2.70
C MET A 449 -10.93 3.10 2.72
N ALA A 450 -9.76 2.95 3.33
CA ALA A 450 -9.07 1.68 3.47
C ALA A 450 -8.25 1.60 4.76
N TYR A 451 -7.74 0.42 5.06
CA TYR A 451 -6.55 0.23 5.88
C TYR A 451 -5.40 -0.23 4.99
N LEU A 452 -4.16 0.13 5.35
CA LEU A 452 -2.95 -0.31 4.67
C LEU A 452 -1.93 -0.83 5.69
N GLY A 453 -1.62 -2.11 5.60
CA GLY A 453 -0.51 -2.75 6.31
C GLY A 453 0.52 -3.24 5.30
N ALA A 454 1.72 -2.69 5.33
CA ALA A 454 2.84 -3.17 4.50
C ALA A 454 4.15 -3.01 5.28
N PRO A 455 5.24 -3.70 4.89
CA PRO A 455 6.53 -3.59 5.59
C PRO A 455 7.07 -2.16 5.72
N THR A 456 6.66 -1.26 4.82
CA THR A 456 7.07 0.14 4.77
C THR A 456 6.14 1.07 5.57
N ILE A 457 5.01 0.57 6.07
CA ILE A 457 4.05 1.33 6.87
C ILE A 457 4.38 1.15 8.35
N PRO A 458 4.49 2.25 9.12
CA PRO A 458 4.71 2.17 10.56
C PRO A 458 3.61 1.37 11.29
N ARG A 459 4.01 0.56 12.28
CA ARG A 459 3.08 -0.32 13.03
C ARG A 459 1.96 0.44 13.75
N ASP A 460 2.20 1.68 14.15
CA ASP A 460 1.21 2.58 14.76
C ASP A 460 0.15 3.10 13.78
N ARG A 461 0.33 2.87 12.46
CA ARG A 461 -0.60 3.30 11.40
C ARG A 461 -1.45 2.17 10.82
N ILE A 462 -1.11 0.91 11.05
CA ILE A 462 -1.75 -0.23 10.34
C ILE A 462 -3.24 -0.42 10.67
N ALA A 463 -3.69 0.09 11.83
CA ALA A 463 -5.10 0.13 12.23
C ALA A 463 -5.69 1.56 12.20
N MET A 464 -4.97 2.53 11.64
CA MET A 464 -5.52 3.86 11.38
C MET A 464 -6.20 3.85 10.00
N PRO A 465 -7.47 4.23 9.89
CA PRO A 465 -8.10 4.39 8.57
C PRO A 465 -7.35 5.45 7.74
N LEU A 466 -7.25 5.20 6.45
CA LEU A 466 -6.82 6.18 5.47
C LEU A 466 -7.95 6.47 4.48
N ARG A 467 -7.88 7.64 3.82
CA ARG A 467 -8.69 7.95 2.65
C ARG A 467 -7.81 8.29 1.47
N THR A 468 -8.01 7.55 0.39
CA THR A 468 -7.39 7.77 -0.92
C THR A 468 -7.99 8.98 -1.62
N PHE A 469 -7.27 9.56 -2.58
CA PHE A 469 -7.78 10.70 -3.33
C PHE A 469 -8.76 10.29 -4.43
N ALA A 470 -9.68 11.21 -4.74
CA ALA A 470 -10.64 11.14 -5.83
C ALA A 470 -10.16 11.98 -7.02
N TRP A 471 -10.21 11.40 -8.21
CA TRP A 471 -9.71 12.00 -9.46
C TRP A 471 -10.74 12.86 -10.21
N GLY A 472 -12.04 12.73 -9.90
CA GLY A 472 -13.13 13.40 -10.62
C GLY A 472 -14.06 14.18 -9.70
N MET A 473 -13.51 15.14 -8.95
CA MET A 473 -14.32 15.98 -8.07
C MET A 473 -14.92 17.17 -8.84
N VAL A 474 -16.25 17.32 -8.80
CA VAL A 474 -16.99 18.49 -9.28
C VAL A 474 -17.58 19.21 -8.07
N GLY A 475 -16.87 20.22 -7.58
CA GLY A 475 -17.18 20.83 -6.28
C GLY A 475 -16.90 19.85 -5.13
N GLU A 476 -17.92 19.47 -4.37
CA GLU A 476 -17.81 18.48 -3.28
C GLU A 476 -18.31 17.08 -3.68
N GLU A 477 -18.78 16.88 -4.92
CA GLU A 477 -19.31 15.61 -5.41
C GLU A 477 -18.31 14.91 -6.34
N PHE A 478 -18.39 13.58 -6.39
CA PHE A 478 -17.55 12.75 -7.25
C PHE A 478 -18.31 12.37 -8.53
N ASP A 479 -17.62 12.41 -9.66
CA ASP A 479 -18.14 12.08 -10.99
C ASP A 479 -17.17 11.15 -11.75
N ASP A 480 -17.69 10.02 -12.22
CA ASP A 480 -16.91 8.97 -12.90
C ASP A 480 -16.38 9.39 -14.28
N GLU A 481 -17.14 10.18 -15.04
CA GLU A 481 -16.73 10.63 -16.37
C GLU A 481 -15.60 11.64 -16.26
N VAL A 482 -15.72 12.58 -15.31
CA VAL A 482 -14.66 13.55 -15.00
C VAL A 482 -13.42 12.84 -14.47
N ALA A 483 -13.58 11.83 -13.61
CA ALA A 483 -12.45 11.06 -13.08
C ALA A 483 -11.69 10.34 -14.21
N THR A 484 -12.43 9.72 -15.13
CA THR A 484 -11.88 9.02 -16.29
C THR A 484 -11.15 9.98 -17.24
N ALA A 485 -11.73 11.14 -17.51
CA ALA A 485 -11.12 12.17 -18.35
C ALA A 485 -9.83 12.71 -17.71
N ALA A 486 -9.85 13.02 -16.42
CA ALA A 486 -8.69 13.50 -15.67
C ALA A 486 -7.56 12.45 -15.65
N MET A 487 -7.89 11.17 -15.48
CA MET A 487 -6.88 10.11 -15.53
C MET A 487 -6.27 9.95 -16.93
N ARG A 488 -7.07 10.01 -18.00
CA ARG A 488 -6.56 9.98 -19.38
C ARG A 488 -5.63 11.16 -19.68
N GLU A 489 -6.04 12.36 -19.29
CA GLU A 489 -5.21 13.56 -19.46
C GLU A 489 -3.88 13.41 -18.72
N HIS A 490 -3.92 12.93 -17.48
CA HIS A 490 -2.72 12.67 -16.70
C HIS A 490 -1.83 11.58 -17.33
N ALA A 491 -2.40 10.48 -17.81
CA ALA A 491 -1.67 9.42 -18.49
C ALA A 491 -0.97 9.93 -19.77
N ALA A 492 -1.65 10.76 -20.57
CA ALA A 492 -1.09 11.35 -21.77
C ALA A 492 0.12 12.27 -21.52
N LEU A 493 0.27 12.83 -20.32
CA LEU A 493 1.46 13.59 -19.92
C LEU A 493 2.67 12.70 -19.63
N PHE A 494 2.44 11.42 -19.34
CA PHE A 494 3.47 10.45 -18.98
C PHE A 494 3.31 9.15 -19.79
N PRO A 495 3.44 9.20 -21.13
CA PRO A 495 3.29 8.01 -21.95
C PRO A 495 4.46 7.05 -21.71
N ALA A 496 4.17 5.74 -21.67
CA ALA A 496 5.18 4.70 -21.50
C ALA A 496 6.24 4.75 -22.60
N ALA A 497 5.85 5.11 -23.83
CA ALA A 497 6.76 5.26 -24.96
C ALA A 497 7.83 6.35 -24.79
N ALA A 498 7.61 7.33 -23.90
CA ALA A 498 8.60 8.37 -23.61
C ALA A 498 9.60 7.96 -22.52
N LYS A 499 9.37 6.83 -21.81
CA LYS A 499 10.26 6.37 -20.74
C LYS A 499 11.42 5.56 -21.30
N GLN A 500 12.61 5.84 -20.80
CA GLN A 500 13.77 4.99 -21.04
C GLN A 500 13.71 3.79 -20.08
N VAL A 501 13.71 2.58 -20.65
CA VAL A 501 13.70 1.33 -19.88
C VAL A 501 14.87 0.43 -20.27
N ASP A 502 15.22 -0.52 -19.40
CA ASP A 502 16.24 -1.52 -19.74
C ASP A 502 15.81 -2.43 -20.90
N GLU A 503 16.78 -3.06 -21.56
CA GLU A 503 16.55 -3.84 -22.78
C GLU A 503 15.56 -5.01 -22.58
N GLY A 504 15.61 -5.70 -21.43
CA GLY A 504 14.69 -6.78 -21.12
C GLY A 504 13.26 -6.26 -20.95
N THR A 505 13.11 -5.14 -20.24
CA THR A 505 11.82 -4.46 -20.11
C THR A 505 11.29 -3.97 -21.46
N ALA A 506 12.16 -3.42 -22.33
CA ALA A 506 11.77 -2.94 -23.66
C ALA A 506 11.23 -4.07 -24.56
N ARG A 507 11.85 -5.25 -24.54
CA ARG A 507 11.39 -6.43 -25.31
C ARG A 507 10.02 -6.93 -24.87
N LEU A 508 9.71 -6.80 -23.59
CA LEU A 508 8.44 -7.25 -23.01
C LEU A 508 7.30 -6.23 -23.18
N ALA A 509 7.63 -4.97 -23.45
CA ALA A 509 6.67 -3.90 -23.63
C ALA A 509 5.86 -4.09 -24.94
N LYS A 510 4.57 -3.81 -24.87
CA LYS A 510 3.65 -3.71 -26.01
C LYS A 510 2.99 -2.33 -25.95
N LEU A 511 3.73 -1.33 -26.41
CA LEU A 511 3.32 0.07 -26.32
C LEU A 511 2.22 0.38 -27.32
N VAL A 512 1.21 1.13 -26.89
CA VAL A 512 0.23 1.72 -27.80
C VAL A 512 0.91 2.78 -28.64
N GLN A 513 0.81 2.68 -29.96
CA GLN A 513 1.29 3.72 -30.87
C GLN A 513 0.39 4.94 -30.73
N SER A 514 0.92 6.03 -30.18
CA SER A 514 0.18 7.28 -30.03
C SER A 514 -0.13 7.89 -31.42
N PRO A 515 -1.34 8.41 -31.69
CA PRO A 515 -1.69 8.99 -32.99
C PRO A 515 -0.83 10.21 -33.37
N ALA A 516 -0.22 10.89 -32.39
CA ALA A 516 0.75 11.96 -32.63
C ALA A 516 2.09 11.45 -33.21
N SER A 517 2.46 10.19 -32.92
CA SER A 517 3.67 9.56 -33.46
C SER A 517 3.46 9.02 -34.89
N ALA A 518 2.23 8.72 -35.28
CA ALA A 518 1.87 8.26 -36.63
C ALA A 518 2.08 9.33 -37.71
N GLN A 519 2.11 10.63 -37.35
CA GLN A 519 2.45 11.71 -38.29
C GLN A 519 3.97 11.91 -38.45
N ALA A 520 4.79 11.40 -37.52
CA ALA A 520 6.25 11.52 -37.58
C ALA A 520 6.92 10.30 -38.24
N THR A 521 6.27 9.14 -38.24
CA THR A 521 6.79 7.88 -38.82
C THR A 521 6.43 7.66 -40.29
N ALA A 522 5.79 8.62 -40.97
CA ALA A 522 5.54 8.57 -42.41
C ALA A 522 6.82 8.63 -43.29
N THR A 523 8.02 8.52 -42.70
CA THR A 523 9.31 8.52 -43.42
C THR A 523 10.22 7.36 -43.07
N ALA A 524 9.72 6.27 -42.47
CA ALA A 524 10.50 5.06 -42.26
C ALA A 524 9.70 3.84 -42.70
N VAL A 525 9.97 3.40 -43.93
CA VAL A 525 9.58 2.08 -44.45
C VAL A 525 10.23 1.03 -43.54
N VAL A 526 9.42 0.25 -42.85
CA VAL A 526 9.86 -0.91 -42.08
C VAL A 526 9.57 -2.16 -42.91
N ASP A 527 10.64 -2.85 -43.27
CA ASP A 527 10.68 -4.09 -44.03
C ASP A 527 9.98 -5.21 -43.23
N GLN A 528 8.84 -5.67 -43.72
CA GLN A 528 8.17 -6.89 -43.23
C GLN A 528 8.84 -8.10 -43.90
N PRO A 529 8.91 -9.29 -43.25
CA PRO A 529 9.48 -10.47 -43.88
C PRO A 529 8.77 -10.76 -45.21
N PRO A 530 9.51 -11.10 -46.29
CA PRO A 530 8.93 -11.19 -47.62
C PRO A 530 7.98 -12.38 -47.71
N ILE A 531 6.69 -12.09 -47.89
CA ILE A 531 5.74 -13.06 -48.45
C ILE A 531 6.30 -13.48 -49.81
N ASP A 532 6.32 -14.79 -50.09
CA ASP A 532 6.76 -15.31 -51.39
C ASP A 532 6.05 -14.55 -52.52
N ARG A 533 6.86 -13.88 -53.33
CA ARG A 533 6.41 -13.03 -54.42
C ARG A 533 5.59 -13.81 -55.44
N GLU A 534 5.97 -15.05 -55.69
CA GLU A 534 5.24 -15.93 -56.61
C GLU A 534 3.87 -16.28 -56.03
N LEU A 535 3.79 -16.53 -54.73
CA LEU A 535 2.54 -16.76 -54.01
C LEU A 535 1.63 -15.52 -53.98
N LEU A 536 2.20 -14.33 -53.85
CA LEU A 536 1.47 -13.06 -53.92
C LEU A 536 0.89 -12.82 -55.33
N VAL A 537 1.66 -13.11 -56.38
CA VAL A 537 1.22 -13.04 -57.77
C VAL A 537 0.07 -14.02 -58.03
N GLN A 538 0.18 -15.27 -57.55
CA GLN A 538 -0.90 -16.27 -57.64
C GLN A 538 -2.17 -15.83 -56.90
N ALA A 539 -2.03 -15.19 -55.74
CA ALA A 539 -3.16 -14.66 -54.99
C ALA A 539 -3.83 -13.49 -55.72
N ALA A 540 -3.04 -12.58 -56.31
CA ALA A 540 -3.55 -11.46 -57.11
C ALA A 540 -4.33 -11.95 -58.32
N GLU A 541 -3.77 -12.89 -59.07
CA GLU A 541 -4.42 -13.50 -60.24
C GLU A 541 -5.76 -14.14 -59.85
N LEU A 542 -5.76 -14.91 -58.76
CA LEU A 542 -6.97 -15.58 -58.28
C LEU A 542 -8.04 -14.57 -57.83
N VAL A 543 -7.67 -13.53 -57.09
CA VAL A 543 -8.60 -12.52 -56.55
C VAL A 543 -9.20 -11.66 -57.67
N VAL A 544 -8.37 -11.21 -58.61
CA VAL A 544 -8.81 -10.40 -59.75
C VAL A 544 -9.65 -11.22 -60.73
N THR A 545 -9.29 -12.48 -60.98
CA THR A 545 -10.09 -13.35 -61.88
C THR A 545 -11.43 -13.74 -61.27
N THR A 546 -11.47 -14.08 -59.97
CA THR A 546 -12.71 -14.51 -59.30
C THR A 546 -13.56 -13.36 -58.78
N GLN A 547 -13.01 -12.15 -58.74
CA GLN A 547 -13.62 -10.96 -58.13
C GLN A 547 -14.07 -11.20 -56.68
N PHE A 548 -13.35 -12.08 -55.96
CA PHE A 548 -13.65 -12.44 -54.58
C PHE A 548 -12.35 -12.52 -53.75
N GLY A 549 -12.27 -11.73 -52.67
CA GLY A 549 -11.03 -11.54 -51.90
C GLY A 549 -11.04 -12.13 -50.48
N SER A 550 -11.73 -13.24 -50.23
CA SER A 550 -11.84 -13.76 -48.85
C SER A 550 -10.60 -14.58 -48.42
N PRO A 551 -10.14 -14.47 -47.15
CA PRO A 551 -9.04 -15.29 -46.64
C PRO A 551 -9.31 -16.80 -46.77
N GLN A 552 -10.56 -17.23 -46.57
CA GLN A 552 -10.98 -18.63 -46.70
C GLN A 552 -10.87 -19.15 -48.14
N MET A 553 -11.10 -18.27 -49.14
CA MET A 553 -10.90 -18.63 -50.54
C MET A 553 -9.42 -18.84 -50.84
N LEU A 554 -8.55 -17.91 -50.42
CA LEU A 554 -7.11 -17.99 -50.62
C LEU A 554 -6.52 -19.22 -49.93
N GLN A 555 -6.88 -19.46 -48.66
CA GLN A 555 -6.47 -20.64 -47.91
C GLN A 555 -6.80 -21.93 -48.68
N ARG A 556 -8.05 -22.08 -49.13
CA ARG A 556 -8.51 -23.31 -49.80
C ARG A 556 -7.92 -23.50 -51.20
N LYS A 557 -7.74 -22.40 -51.94
CA LYS A 557 -7.32 -22.45 -53.36
C LYS A 557 -5.81 -22.50 -53.54
N LEU A 558 -5.06 -21.78 -52.71
CA LEU A 558 -3.60 -21.79 -52.71
C LEU A 558 -3.02 -22.85 -51.76
N ARG A 559 -3.87 -23.53 -50.97
CA ARG A 559 -3.48 -24.58 -49.99
C ARG A 559 -2.45 -24.09 -48.96
N VAL A 560 -2.58 -22.85 -48.54
CA VAL A 560 -1.70 -22.20 -47.57
C VAL A 560 -2.29 -22.24 -46.15
N PRO A 561 -1.47 -22.14 -45.08
CA PRO A 561 -1.95 -21.94 -43.72
C PRO A 561 -2.85 -20.71 -43.58
N TRP A 562 -3.71 -20.71 -42.56
CA TRP A 562 -4.68 -19.63 -42.32
C TRP A 562 -4.00 -18.26 -42.11
N GLU A 563 -2.86 -18.22 -41.45
CA GLU A 563 -2.11 -16.98 -41.20
C GLU A 563 -1.57 -16.40 -42.51
N GLN A 564 -0.95 -17.23 -43.35
CA GLN A 564 -0.44 -16.85 -44.67
C GLN A 564 -1.56 -16.37 -45.61
N ALA A 565 -2.77 -16.95 -45.53
CA ALA A 565 -3.92 -16.46 -46.27
C ALA A 565 -4.38 -15.06 -45.82
N ARG A 566 -4.23 -14.70 -44.54
CA ARG A 566 -4.52 -13.35 -44.02
C ARG A 566 -3.45 -12.35 -44.45
N GLU A 567 -2.20 -12.77 -44.42
CA GLU A 567 -1.06 -11.98 -44.90
C GLU A 567 -1.18 -11.65 -46.40
N LEU A 568 -1.58 -12.62 -47.22
CA LEU A 568 -1.86 -12.39 -48.65
C LEU A 568 -2.98 -11.37 -48.86
N VAL A 569 -4.06 -11.39 -48.05
CA VAL A 569 -5.11 -10.35 -48.13
C VAL A 569 -4.56 -8.98 -47.77
N ALA A 570 -3.72 -8.88 -46.73
CA ALA A 570 -3.10 -7.62 -46.32
C ALA A 570 -2.14 -7.08 -47.39
N ALA A 571 -1.29 -7.93 -47.97
CA ALA A 571 -0.38 -7.57 -49.04
C ALA A 571 -1.13 -7.11 -50.31
N LEU A 572 -2.26 -7.76 -50.64
CA LEU A 572 -3.12 -7.32 -51.75
C LEU A 572 -3.88 -6.02 -51.46
N GLN A 573 -4.13 -5.68 -50.19
CA GLN A 573 -4.65 -4.37 -49.81
C GLN A 573 -3.60 -3.26 -49.96
N ASP A 574 -2.37 -3.56 -49.55
CA ASP A 574 -1.23 -2.65 -49.69
C ASP A 574 -0.87 -2.40 -51.17
N ALA A 575 -0.92 -3.45 -52.00
CA ALA A 575 -0.78 -3.37 -53.44
C ALA A 575 -1.99 -2.73 -54.17
N GLY A 576 -3.02 -2.29 -53.44
CA GLY A 576 -4.20 -1.62 -54.01
C GLY A 576 -5.13 -2.51 -54.85
N VAL A 577 -4.99 -3.83 -54.75
CA VAL A 577 -5.86 -4.83 -55.41
C VAL A 577 -7.17 -5.03 -54.63
N LEU A 578 -7.11 -4.95 -53.30
CA LEU A 578 -8.25 -5.08 -52.38
C LEU A 578 -8.50 -3.79 -51.58
N GLY A 579 -9.77 -3.51 -51.28
CA GLY A 579 -10.16 -2.41 -50.40
C GLY A 579 -10.10 -2.77 -48.91
N PRO A 580 -10.27 -1.78 -48.01
CA PRO A 580 -10.21 -2.00 -46.57
C PRO A 580 -11.26 -3.01 -46.10
N ALA A 581 -10.86 -3.94 -45.24
CA ALA A 581 -11.74 -4.96 -44.68
C ALA A 581 -12.78 -4.32 -43.74
N ARG A 582 -14.03 -4.81 -43.79
CA ARG A 582 -15.11 -4.44 -42.86
C ARG A 582 -15.44 -5.66 -42.01
N GLU A 583 -15.83 -5.45 -40.75
CA GLU A 583 -16.29 -6.55 -39.89
C GLU A 583 -17.43 -7.32 -40.57
N ASN A 584 -17.23 -8.64 -40.73
CA ASN A 584 -18.19 -9.59 -41.31
C ASN A 584 -18.45 -9.52 -42.84
N ALA A 585 -17.55 -8.95 -43.64
CA ALA A 585 -17.65 -9.02 -45.11
C ALA A 585 -16.28 -9.18 -45.81
N ALA A 586 -16.26 -9.90 -46.95
CA ALA A 586 -15.06 -10.02 -47.77
C ALA A 586 -14.64 -8.64 -48.32
N PRO A 587 -13.33 -8.31 -48.37
CA PRO A 587 -12.82 -7.10 -48.98
C PRO A 587 -13.33 -6.91 -50.41
N LYS A 588 -13.69 -5.67 -50.77
CA LYS A 588 -14.08 -5.33 -52.14
C LYS A 588 -12.85 -5.38 -53.04
N VAL A 589 -12.92 -6.11 -54.15
CA VAL A 589 -11.88 -6.10 -55.19
C VAL A 589 -11.91 -4.75 -55.90
N LEU A 590 -10.76 -4.08 -55.97
CA LEU A 590 -10.62 -2.74 -56.55
C LEU A 590 -10.15 -2.76 -58.00
N ARG A 591 -9.61 -3.89 -58.46
CA ARG A 591 -9.07 -4.08 -59.81
C ARG A 591 -9.92 -5.03 -60.64
N GLY A 592 -10.23 -4.62 -61.86
CA GLY A 592 -11.01 -5.40 -62.82
C GLY A 592 -10.17 -6.48 -63.51
N ALA A 593 -10.82 -7.47 -64.14
CA ALA A 593 -10.13 -8.52 -64.89
C ALA A 593 -9.38 -7.99 -66.12
N ASP A 594 -9.74 -6.80 -66.61
CA ASP A 594 -9.10 -6.05 -67.68
C ASP A 594 -7.80 -5.35 -67.26
N GLU A 595 -7.56 -5.19 -65.96
CA GLU A 595 -6.36 -4.57 -65.36
C GLU A 595 -5.38 -5.63 -64.83
N LEU A 596 -5.64 -6.93 -65.07
CA LEU A 596 -4.88 -8.03 -64.50
C LEU A 596 -3.41 -8.00 -64.94
N ASP A 597 -3.13 -7.78 -66.23
CA ASP A 597 -1.76 -7.79 -66.75
C ASP A 597 -0.91 -6.67 -66.12
N GLU A 598 -1.50 -5.48 -65.90
CA GLU A 598 -0.86 -4.34 -65.23
C GLU A 598 -0.55 -4.65 -63.76
N VAL A 599 -1.51 -5.25 -63.03
CA VAL A 599 -1.33 -5.68 -61.64
C VAL A 599 -0.24 -6.75 -61.51
N LEU A 600 -0.17 -7.70 -62.45
CA LEU A 600 0.85 -8.76 -62.43
C LEU A 600 2.24 -8.20 -62.76
N ASP A 601 2.35 -7.25 -63.68
CA ASP A 601 3.62 -6.61 -64.02
C ASP A 601 4.17 -5.75 -62.87
N ASP A 602 3.30 -4.98 -62.20
CA ASP A 602 3.65 -4.19 -61.00
C ASP A 602 4.16 -5.10 -59.87
N LEU A 603 3.52 -6.25 -59.66
CA LEU A 603 3.93 -7.22 -58.64
C LEU A 603 5.22 -7.96 -59.00
N ARG A 604 5.63 -8.03 -60.29
CA ARG A 604 6.79 -8.84 -60.77
C ARG A 604 8.12 -8.09 -60.94
N GLY A 605 8.18 -6.75 -60.87
CA GLY A 605 9.40 -5.96 -61.16
C GLY A 605 10.72 -6.30 -60.42
N HIS A 606 11.78 -6.55 -61.22
CA HIS A 606 13.24 -6.67 -60.97
C HIS A 606 13.75 -7.92 -60.21
N GLU A 607 14.43 -8.79 -60.98
CA GLU A 607 15.17 -9.99 -60.62
C GLU A 607 16.64 -9.65 -60.27
N ASP A 608 17.25 -10.44 -59.37
CA ASP A 608 18.59 -11.04 -59.53
C ASP A 608 18.83 -12.08 -58.40
N ASP A 609 18.84 -13.36 -58.81
CA ASP A 609 19.66 -14.52 -58.40
C ASP A 609 20.10 -14.74 -56.93
N ASP A 610 19.65 -15.85 -56.30
CA ASP A 610 20.42 -17.11 -56.21
C ASP A 610 19.75 -18.17 -55.29
N GLN A 611 19.89 -19.44 -55.70
CA GLN A 611 19.40 -20.74 -55.18
C GLN A 611 20.11 -21.17 -53.87
N GLU A 612 19.75 -22.18 -53.03
CA GLU A 612 19.12 -23.51 -53.19
C GLU A 612 18.90 -24.15 -51.77
N GLU A 613 17.80 -24.93 -51.59
CA GLU A 613 17.53 -26.22 -50.85
C GLU A 613 18.32 -26.64 -49.56
N ASP A 614 17.87 -27.45 -48.58
CA ASP A 614 16.74 -28.40 -48.37
C ASP A 614 16.78 -28.94 -46.89
N GLY A 615 15.73 -29.65 -46.42
CA GLY A 615 15.92 -30.80 -45.50
C GLY A 615 14.99 -30.98 -44.27
N VAL A 616 14.17 -32.02 -44.33
CA VAL A 616 13.04 -32.46 -43.46
C VAL A 616 13.42 -33.61 -42.45
N ASP A 617 12.52 -33.92 -41.47
CA ASP A 617 12.32 -35.16 -40.64
C ASP A 617 13.15 -35.37 -39.33
N ASP A 618 12.74 -36.05 -38.25
CA ASP A 618 11.49 -36.64 -37.70
C ASP A 618 11.74 -37.08 -36.22
N ASP A 619 10.67 -37.51 -35.52
CA ASP A 619 10.53 -38.01 -34.13
C ASP A 619 11.44 -39.18 -33.64
N GLU A 620 11.64 -39.33 -32.31
CA GLU A 620 11.26 -40.54 -31.53
C GLU A 620 11.62 -40.49 -30.03
N ASP A 621 10.68 -41.01 -29.21
CA ASP A 621 10.73 -41.27 -27.77
C ASP A 621 10.69 -42.78 -27.54
N VAL A 622 11.62 -43.37 -26.75
CA VAL A 622 11.43 -44.70 -26.16
C VAL A 622 12.22 -44.82 -24.84
N VAL A 623 11.49 -44.91 -23.73
CA VAL A 623 11.99 -45.31 -22.41
C VAL A 623 11.53 -46.75 -22.13
N GLY A 624 12.47 -47.62 -21.79
CA GLY A 624 12.16 -48.90 -21.15
C GLY A 624 13.37 -49.82 -21.13
N GLU A 625 13.97 -50.00 -19.95
CA GLU A 625 14.56 -51.29 -19.55
C GLU A 625 14.99 -51.26 -18.06
N TYR A 626 14.26 -52.05 -17.27
CA TYR A 626 14.68 -52.81 -16.08
C TYR A 626 14.90 -52.15 -14.70
N LEU A 627 14.10 -52.62 -13.75
CA LEU A 627 14.49 -52.93 -12.37
C LEU A 627 13.99 -54.35 -11.99
N PRO A 628 14.78 -55.13 -11.22
CA PRO A 628 14.29 -56.21 -10.36
C PRO A 628 14.60 -55.94 -8.84
N PRO A 629 14.11 -56.78 -7.90
CA PRO A 629 13.53 -56.35 -6.61
C PRO A 629 14.39 -56.58 -5.35
N GLY A 630 14.10 -55.88 -4.24
CA GLY A 630 14.62 -56.22 -2.89
C GLY A 630 14.13 -55.35 -1.72
N ASP A 631 13.51 -56.04 -0.75
CA ASP A 631 13.31 -55.85 0.72
C ASP A 631 12.95 -54.50 1.39
N ASP A 632 11.90 -54.59 2.22
CA ASP A 632 11.26 -53.57 3.08
C ASP A 632 12.02 -53.39 4.42
N PRO A 633 12.23 -52.17 4.96
CA PRO A 633 12.96 -51.99 6.21
C PRO A 633 12.08 -52.06 7.48
N ASP A 634 12.74 -52.51 8.54
CA ASP A 634 12.26 -52.86 9.88
C ASP A 634 11.59 -51.67 10.64
N PRO A 635 10.39 -51.85 11.23
CA PRO A 635 9.63 -50.79 11.92
C PRO A 635 10.19 -50.33 13.28
N ASP A 636 11.31 -50.84 13.77
CA ASP A 636 11.82 -50.53 15.12
C ASP A 636 12.88 -49.39 15.19
N VAL A 637 13.13 -48.66 14.10
CA VAL A 637 14.06 -47.51 14.10
C VAL A 637 13.34 -46.21 14.46
N GLN A 638 13.63 -45.65 15.63
CA GLN A 638 13.24 -44.28 16.02
C GLN A 638 14.47 -43.38 16.04
N ALA A 639 14.53 -42.42 15.11
CA ALA A 639 15.54 -41.36 15.10
C ALA A 639 15.07 -40.16 15.95
N GLY A 640 15.93 -39.70 16.85
CA GLY A 640 15.73 -38.49 17.65
C GLY A 640 16.20 -37.24 16.89
N MET A 641 15.70 -36.07 17.30
CA MET A 641 15.98 -34.78 16.65
C MET A 641 17.48 -34.36 16.70
N ASP A 642 18.28 -35.06 17.49
CA ASP A 642 19.71 -34.79 17.73
C ASP A 642 20.64 -35.90 17.22
N ASP A 643 20.13 -36.90 16.48
CA ASP A 643 20.98 -37.93 15.89
C ASP A 643 21.79 -37.34 14.72
N GLU A 644 23.12 -37.54 14.71
CA GLU A 644 24.00 -37.08 13.64
C GLU A 644 23.59 -37.71 12.31
N ILE A 645 23.25 -36.85 11.33
CA ILE A 645 22.99 -37.26 9.95
C ILE A 645 24.33 -37.68 9.35
N PRO A 646 24.53 -38.96 8.97
CA PRO A 646 25.76 -39.37 8.30
C PRO A 646 25.89 -38.64 6.97
N ASP A 647 27.10 -38.16 6.66
CA ASP A 647 27.40 -37.62 5.33
C ASP A 647 27.22 -38.72 4.28
N ILE A 648 26.52 -38.38 3.19
CA ILE A 648 26.23 -39.29 2.08
C ILE A 648 27.54 -39.49 1.30
N ASP A 649 28.04 -40.72 1.21
CA ASP A 649 29.20 -41.03 0.36
C ASP A 649 28.86 -40.66 -1.10
N GLU A 650 29.71 -39.86 -1.75
CA GLU A 650 29.58 -39.48 -3.16
C GLU A 650 29.63 -40.72 -4.06
N GLY A 651 28.46 -41.29 -4.35
CA GLY A 651 28.35 -42.48 -5.20
C GLY A 651 26.97 -43.12 -5.34
N GLU A 652 25.98 -42.77 -4.51
CA GLU A 652 24.64 -43.34 -4.65
C GLU A 652 23.79 -42.62 -5.72
N PRO A 653 23.15 -43.36 -6.64
CA PRO A 653 22.26 -42.77 -7.65
C PRO A 653 20.96 -42.25 -7.01
N PRO A 654 20.27 -41.28 -7.64
CA PRO A 654 19.09 -40.64 -7.07
C PRO A 654 17.93 -41.62 -6.86
N TRP A 655 17.18 -41.38 -5.77
CA TRP A 655 15.98 -42.10 -5.37
C TRP A 655 14.94 -42.17 -6.50
N THR A 656 14.49 -43.38 -6.86
CA THR A 656 13.38 -43.59 -7.79
C THR A 656 12.13 -44.01 -7.03
N PHE A 657 11.01 -43.32 -7.28
CA PHE A 657 9.69 -43.65 -6.75
C PHE A 657 8.91 -44.47 -7.78
N ASP A 658 8.36 -45.61 -7.38
CA ASP A 658 7.50 -46.42 -8.23
C ASP A 658 6.19 -45.66 -8.52
N ARG A 659 6.01 -45.27 -9.79
CA ARG A 659 4.71 -44.80 -10.27
C ARG A 659 4.00 -46.01 -10.86
N GLY A 660 2.86 -46.38 -10.25
CA GLY A 660 1.97 -47.39 -10.83
C GLY A 660 1.59 -47.04 -12.27
N GLU A 661 1.29 -48.06 -13.08
CA GLU A 661 0.99 -47.95 -14.51
C GLU A 661 0.11 -46.74 -14.84
N SER A 662 0.61 -45.86 -15.71
CA SER A 662 -0.16 -44.72 -16.21
C SER A 662 -1.24 -45.23 -17.16
N MET A 663 -2.51 -45.08 -16.79
CA MET A 663 -3.63 -45.47 -17.64
C MET A 663 -3.84 -44.44 -18.75
N THR A 664 -4.24 -44.88 -19.95
CA THR A 664 -4.70 -43.96 -21.00
C THR A 664 -5.97 -43.22 -20.53
N PRO A 665 -6.28 -42.02 -21.06
CA PRO A 665 -7.51 -41.30 -20.71
C PRO A 665 -8.78 -42.14 -20.88
N GLU A 666 -8.82 -43.00 -21.89
CA GLU A 666 -9.91 -43.93 -22.18
C GLU A 666 -10.00 -45.03 -21.11
N ALA A 667 -8.85 -45.55 -20.67
CA ALA A 667 -8.79 -46.57 -19.63
C ALA A 667 -9.20 -46.02 -18.25
N ARG A 668 -8.79 -44.78 -17.91
CA ARG A 668 -9.25 -44.09 -16.68
C ARG A 668 -10.76 -43.87 -16.71
N HIS A 669 -11.29 -43.49 -17.87
CA HIS A 669 -12.72 -43.32 -18.05
C HIS A 669 -13.48 -44.63 -17.89
N ALA A 670 -13.01 -45.70 -18.53
CA ALA A 670 -13.60 -47.03 -18.41
C ALA A 670 -13.59 -47.52 -16.96
N ALA A 671 -12.48 -47.38 -16.22
CA ALA A 671 -12.37 -47.80 -14.83
C ALA A 671 -13.38 -47.09 -13.92
N LEU A 672 -13.55 -45.77 -14.08
CA LEU A 672 -14.56 -45.02 -13.33
C LEU A 672 -15.98 -45.47 -13.67
N ILE A 673 -16.29 -45.67 -14.95
CA ILE A 673 -17.63 -46.10 -15.38
C ILE A 673 -17.93 -47.52 -14.91
N THR A 674 -16.97 -48.45 -15.02
CA THR A 674 -17.12 -49.81 -14.51
C THR A 674 -17.39 -49.82 -13.00
N LEU A 675 -16.67 -49.03 -12.20
CA LEU A 675 -16.95 -48.95 -10.77
C LEU A 675 -18.37 -48.44 -10.47
N LEU A 676 -18.82 -47.41 -11.19
CA LEU A 676 -20.15 -46.87 -11.01
C LEU A 676 -21.24 -47.84 -11.50
N GLN A 677 -20.98 -48.60 -12.56
CA GLN A 677 -21.84 -49.67 -13.06
C GLN A 677 -21.94 -50.82 -12.06
N ASP A 678 -20.82 -51.26 -11.47
CA ASP A 678 -20.80 -52.29 -10.43
C ASP A 678 -21.60 -51.87 -9.20
N TRP A 679 -21.48 -50.61 -8.79
CA TRP A 679 -22.31 -50.05 -7.72
C TRP A 679 -23.78 -50.01 -8.11
N TRP A 680 -24.09 -49.59 -9.33
CA TRP A 680 -25.46 -49.58 -9.83
C TRP A 680 -26.07 -50.99 -9.89
N ASP A 681 -25.35 -51.96 -10.42
CA ASP A 681 -25.81 -53.34 -10.58
C ASP A 681 -25.86 -54.05 -9.21
N GLY A 682 -25.01 -53.66 -8.26
CA GLY A 682 -25.06 -54.04 -6.85
C GLY A 682 -26.15 -53.35 -6.01
N GLY A 683 -27.00 -52.51 -6.62
CA GLY A 683 -28.14 -51.85 -5.97
C GLY A 683 -27.82 -50.56 -5.21
N ARG A 684 -26.57 -50.08 -5.25
CA ARG A 684 -26.17 -48.78 -4.71
C ARG A 684 -26.62 -47.67 -5.68
N ARG A 685 -27.31 -46.65 -5.17
CA ARG A 685 -27.81 -45.52 -5.99
C ARG A 685 -27.21 -44.18 -5.59
N ASP A 686 -26.34 -44.17 -4.60
CA ASP A 686 -25.72 -42.96 -4.10
C ASP A 686 -24.32 -43.21 -3.50
N PHE A 687 -23.46 -42.20 -3.54
CA PHE A 687 -22.08 -42.28 -3.03
C PHE A 687 -21.51 -40.90 -2.70
N GLN A 688 -20.50 -40.87 -1.84
CA GLN A 688 -19.67 -39.71 -1.56
C GLN A 688 -18.35 -39.78 -2.35
N THR A 689 -17.69 -38.65 -2.55
CA THR A 689 -16.40 -38.62 -3.26
C THR A 689 -15.33 -39.48 -2.58
N GLY A 690 -15.38 -39.64 -1.24
CA GLY A 690 -14.47 -40.51 -0.49
C GLY A 690 -14.62 -42.00 -0.81
N ASP A 691 -15.79 -42.43 -1.29
CA ASP A 691 -16.04 -43.83 -1.67
C ASP A 691 -15.24 -44.25 -2.92
N LEU A 692 -14.70 -43.28 -3.67
CA LEU A 692 -13.86 -43.54 -4.84
C LEU A 692 -12.41 -43.88 -4.47
N SER A 693 -12.04 -43.88 -3.18
CA SER A 693 -10.71 -44.26 -2.70
C SER A 693 -10.12 -45.52 -3.37
N PRO A 694 -10.88 -46.59 -3.68
CA PRO A 694 -10.36 -47.76 -4.36
C PRO A 694 -9.78 -47.48 -5.75
N LEU A 695 -10.31 -46.48 -6.48
CA LEU A 695 -9.74 -46.07 -7.76
C LEU A 695 -8.38 -45.43 -7.56
N TRP A 696 -8.18 -44.67 -6.48
CA TRP A 696 -6.98 -43.82 -6.32
C TRP A 696 -5.83 -44.63 -5.72
N SER A 697 -6.16 -45.76 -5.09
CA SER A 697 -5.20 -46.75 -4.61
C SER A 697 -4.76 -47.75 -5.68
N SER A 698 -5.50 -47.85 -6.80
CA SER A 698 -5.26 -48.86 -7.86
C SER A 698 -4.98 -48.29 -9.24
N THR A 699 -5.08 -46.96 -9.41
CA THR A 699 -4.88 -46.26 -10.68
C THR A 699 -4.10 -44.95 -10.47
N ASP A 700 -3.59 -44.37 -11.54
CA ASP A 700 -2.96 -43.04 -11.57
C ASP A 700 -3.95 -41.86 -11.56
N MET A 701 -5.24 -42.13 -11.29
CA MET A 701 -6.29 -41.12 -11.30
C MET A 701 -6.19 -40.18 -10.09
N THR A 702 -6.08 -38.88 -10.34
CA THR A 702 -6.17 -37.87 -9.29
C THR A 702 -7.61 -37.64 -8.84
N ARG A 703 -7.79 -37.25 -7.58
CA ARG A 703 -9.10 -36.83 -7.02
C ARG A 703 -9.77 -35.74 -7.87
N GLN A 704 -8.97 -34.81 -8.37
CA GLN A 704 -9.42 -33.67 -9.17
C GLN A 704 -9.92 -34.11 -10.55
N TRP A 705 -9.25 -35.07 -11.21
CA TRP A 705 -9.72 -35.65 -12.47
C TRP A 705 -11.07 -36.35 -12.29
N ALA A 706 -11.22 -37.16 -11.24
CA ALA A 706 -12.48 -37.86 -10.94
C ALA A 706 -13.63 -36.86 -10.69
N GLN A 707 -13.38 -35.79 -9.92
CA GLN A 707 -14.37 -34.73 -9.70
C GLN A 707 -14.78 -34.02 -10.99
N GLY A 708 -13.82 -33.71 -11.87
CA GLY A 708 -14.10 -33.14 -13.18
C GLY A 708 -15.01 -34.03 -14.02
N ARG A 709 -14.81 -35.35 -13.99
CA ARG A 709 -15.66 -36.30 -14.71
C ARG A 709 -17.04 -36.48 -14.09
N LEU A 710 -17.15 -36.52 -12.76
CA LEU A 710 -18.44 -36.52 -12.07
C LEU A 710 -19.27 -35.27 -12.39
N ARG A 711 -18.62 -34.11 -12.56
CA ARG A 711 -19.29 -32.88 -13.00
C ARG A 711 -19.86 -33.02 -14.41
N LYS A 712 -19.13 -33.67 -15.33
CA LYS A 712 -19.63 -33.95 -16.69
C LYS A 712 -20.82 -34.91 -16.69
N LEU A 713 -20.75 -36.00 -15.94
CA LEU A 713 -21.88 -36.93 -15.76
C LEU A 713 -23.11 -36.27 -15.12
N ARG A 714 -22.90 -35.22 -14.31
CA ARG A 714 -23.99 -34.40 -13.76
C ARG A 714 -24.62 -33.50 -14.82
N GLY A 715 -23.81 -32.93 -15.71
CA GLY A 715 -24.28 -32.16 -16.86
C GLY A 715 -25.04 -33.02 -17.87
N ASP A 716 -24.67 -34.29 -18.01
CA ASP A 716 -25.32 -35.27 -18.88
C ASP A 716 -26.55 -35.94 -18.20
N GLU A 717 -27.01 -35.43 -17.05
CA GLU A 717 -28.14 -35.94 -16.24
C GLU A 717 -28.03 -37.41 -15.80
N VAL A 718 -26.83 -38.00 -15.86
CA VAL A 718 -26.55 -39.35 -15.35
C VAL A 718 -26.44 -39.36 -13.82
N LEU A 719 -25.89 -38.27 -13.26
CA LEU A 719 -25.77 -38.05 -11.82
C LEU A 719 -26.53 -36.80 -11.36
N GLY A 720 -27.16 -36.86 -10.20
CA GLY A 720 -27.60 -35.73 -9.39
C GLY A 720 -26.65 -35.50 -8.21
N TYR A 721 -26.86 -34.41 -7.48
CA TYR A 721 -26.15 -34.12 -6.24
C TYR A 721 -27.12 -33.60 -5.19
N ASP A 722 -27.11 -34.25 -4.04
CA ASP A 722 -27.85 -33.83 -2.85
C ASP A 722 -26.93 -32.95 -2.00
N GLU A 723 -27.21 -31.65 -1.97
CA GLU A 723 -26.41 -30.66 -1.24
C GLU A 723 -26.55 -30.82 0.28
N ASP A 724 -27.70 -31.26 0.78
CA ASP A 724 -27.95 -31.43 2.21
C ASP A 724 -27.24 -32.68 2.75
N ALA A 725 -27.22 -33.76 1.96
CA ALA A 725 -26.56 -35.01 2.34
C ALA A 725 -25.09 -35.10 1.88
N GLN A 726 -24.62 -34.16 1.06
CA GLN A 726 -23.29 -34.15 0.42
C GLN A 726 -23.00 -35.44 -0.36
N ARG A 727 -23.99 -35.93 -1.12
CA ARG A 727 -23.94 -37.22 -1.84
C ARG A 727 -24.28 -37.07 -3.32
N HIS A 728 -23.59 -37.82 -4.16
CA HIS A 728 -23.96 -38.00 -5.56
C HIS A 728 -25.08 -39.03 -5.64
N LEU A 729 -26.13 -38.71 -6.40
CA LEU A 729 -27.25 -39.61 -6.69
C LEU A 729 -27.09 -40.12 -8.12
N MET A 730 -27.13 -41.42 -8.36
CA MET A 730 -27.17 -41.94 -9.73
C MET A 730 -28.62 -41.91 -10.22
N LEU A 731 -28.90 -41.12 -11.26
CA LEU A 731 -30.24 -40.95 -11.81
C LEU A 731 -30.51 -42.01 -12.89
N THR A 732 -29.49 -42.36 -13.66
CA THR A 732 -29.50 -43.42 -14.66
C THR A 732 -28.25 -44.29 -14.54
N ARG A 733 -28.28 -45.49 -15.12
CA ARG A 733 -27.10 -46.38 -15.16
C ARG A 733 -26.03 -45.73 -16.04
N PRO A 734 -24.83 -45.42 -15.52
CA PRO A 734 -23.77 -44.81 -16.33
C PRO A 734 -23.34 -45.75 -17.46
N GLU A 735 -23.20 -45.23 -18.68
CA GLU A 735 -22.74 -45.97 -19.87
C GLU A 735 -21.28 -45.68 -20.22
#